data_AF-A0A9P5AHC9-F1
#
_entry.id   AF-A0A9P5AHC9-F1
#
_cell.length_a   1.000
_cell.length_b   1.000
_cell.length_c   1.000
_cell.angle_alpha   90.00
_cell.angle_beta   90.00
_cell.angle_gamma   90.00
#
_symmetry.space_group_name_H-M   'P 1'
#
loop_
_entity.id
_entity.type
_entity.pdbx_description
1 polymer ?
#
loop_
_entity_poly.entity_id
_entity_poly.type
_entity_poly.pdbx_seq_one_letter_code
_entity_poly.pdbx_strand_id
1 'polypeptide(L)'
;MIRFGLGRKGTEQRLLVRLGGVACKRLAGTVAQQGSKERIVVLGSGWAGYALAKTISPSQASRVLISPRSHFVFTPLIASTAVGTLEFRAAVEPCRKLDLTEFHQAWASDIDFSNKTITVEANQRDGVTARSGKDLLKGLEFQVPYDKLVVAVGCYSQTFGVEGVKEHACFLRDATDARTVRLRVLQKFEQAALPSTSAAQRKRLLHFAVVGGGPTGIEFAAELHDLVHEDLAKLYPELMPHVAITIYDIAPKVLPMFDRNLAAYATNIFSRAGIKVKTEHHLQGIRRDDDVLLMRIKEEPEEVAAGVVVWSTGLMQNPLVGRLVGREVQGMGKIAKNCKTGGFAVDSYLRVQVETQGPNGKQITKVLPDVYAIGDCANIEGESFPATAQVASQQATYLGKRFNAGTSSQGPPTAPFHFRNWGTMAYLGGWRAIHQKGADELKGRAAWILWRTAYLTKTAMAKPTVNYSLYLVTDSTPEILGDRNLEEVVEASLRGGVTILQYRNKHSERNVAVETAKKLHAISRRYNVPLLINDRVDIAAEIDCEGVHIGQDDMAYEEARKILGPNKIIGVTASSKEEALKACEAGADYLGIGTVYSTQTKKDTKSIIGPSGVRDILSALHDAGYGSIPTVCIGGINTSNTASVLAAAASPSKSLDGVAVVSALIAAPDPATAACDLLSKVIIAKIPEVIRAVADKTPLSHNMTNLVVQNFAANVALCVGASPIMANYAEEAADLAKLGGALVINMGTVTPDGLKNYLQAIRAYNKAGRPIVLDPVGAGATSVRRSAVKTLLDTGHFTIIKGNEGEIQTVAGATITQRGVDSTSSLTFAQKASLVRSIALRRRSVVILTGAIDLVSDGIRTLAISNGHSYLGEVTGTGCTLGTTVSAMVASYGADPLLAAVAGTVMFGLAAELAAERSEVRGPGSFVPTFLDELYGIRKSTAKGDLRWLDMAKVKAVEVNADEIASE
;
A
#
# COMPACT_ATOMS: atom_id res chain seq x y z
N MET A 1 22.37 31.43 14.98
CA MET A 1 22.16 32.69 15.71
C MET A 1 21.51 33.69 14.75
N ILE A 2 20.24 34.04 14.94
CA ILE A 2 19.51 34.99 14.07
C ILE A 2 19.63 36.37 14.71
N ARG A 3 20.09 37.38 13.95
CA ARG A 3 20.04 38.80 14.37
C ARG A 3 19.00 39.53 13.53
N PHE A 4 18.11 40.25 14.19
CA PHE A 4 17.09 41.10 13.56
C PHE A 4 17.59 42.54 13.50
N GLY A 5 17.39 43.22 12.38
CA GLY A 5 17.68 44.64 12.21
C GLY A 5 16.63 45.32 11.34
N LEU A 6 16.31 46.57 11.68
CA LEU A 6 15.42 47.45 10.91
C LEU A 6 16.25 48.35 10.00
N GLY A 7 15.98 48.33 8.69
CA GLY A 7 16.61 49.22 7.72
C GLY A 7 15.58 50.17 7.11
N ARG A 8 15.93 51.46 6.99
CA ARG A 8 15.12 52.48 6.29
C ARG A 8 15.62 52.66 4.85
N LYS A 9 14.70 52.55 3.88
CA LYS A 9 14.83 53.15 2.54
C LYS A 9 13.47 53.78 2.21
N GLY A 10 13.38 55.12 2.26
CA GLY A 10 12.13 55.85 2.09
C GLY A 10 11.18 55.77 3.32
N THR A 11 9.88 55.95 3.07
CA THR A 11 8.82 56.07 4.09
C THR A 11 8.24 54.74 4.61
N GLU A 12 8.70 53.58 4.15
CA GLU A 12 8.26 52.28 4.69
C GLU A 12 9.33 51.61 5.57
N GLN A 13 8.92 51.07 6.73
CA GLN A 13 9.73 50.18 7.57
C GLN A 13 9.54 48.72 7.13
N ARG A 14 10.62 48.01 6.83
CA ARG A 14 10.62 46.54 6.62
C ARG A 14 11.69 45.85 7.46
N LEU A 15 11.36 44.66 7.94
CA LEU A 15 12.25 43.77 8.69
C LEU A 15 13.24 43.09 7.73
N LEU A 16 14.55 43.27 7.95
CA LEU A 16 15.59 42.60 7.16
C LEU A 16 16.20 41.46 7.97
N VAL A 17 16.08 40.23 7.47
CA VAL A 17 16.69 39.02 8.05
C VAL A 17 17.84 38.57 7.15
N ARG A 18 19.07 38.61 7.66
CA ARG A 18 20.25 37.99 7.02
C ARG A 18 20.54 36.66 7.72
N LEU A 19 20.37 35.56 6.99
CA LEU A 19 20.76 34.22 7.45
C LEU A 19 22.26 34.03 7.23
N GLY A 20 23.01 33.83 8.31
CA GLY A 20 24.42 33.41 8.26
C GLY A 20 24.53 31.99 7.70
N GLY A 21 25.45 31.81 6.75
CA GLY A 21 25.58 30.60 5.94
C GLY A 21 25.80 29.33 6.76
N VAL A 22 24.78 28.48 6.79
CA VAL A 22 24.94 27.03 6.89
C VAL A 22 24.75 26.54 5.46
N ALA A 23 25.75 25.86 4.91
CA ALA A 23 25.76 25.39 3.54
C ALA A 23 24.57 24.44 3.29
N CYS A 24 23.50 25.01 2.73
CA CYS A 24 22.37 24.30 2.18
C CYS A 24 22.87 23.61 0.90
N LYS A 25 23.19 22.31 0.97
CA LYS A 25 23.47 21.53 -0.23
C LYS A 25 22.17 21.29 -1.00
N ARG A 26 22.01 22.14 -2.02
CA ARG A 26 21.36 21.94 -3.32
C ARG A 26 19.83 22.03 -3.40
N LEU A 27 19.36 23.26 -3.63
CA LEU A 27 18.33 23.57 -4.62
C LEU A 27 18.89 24.63 -5.58
N ALA A 28 18.78 24.37 -6.88
CA ALA A 28 19.11 25.18 -8.07
C ALA A 28 20.57 25.20 -8.58
N GLY A 29 20.73 24.84 -9.86
CA GLY A 29 21.87 25.21 -10.72
C GLY A 29 22.77 24.06 -11.18
N THR A 30 22.52 23.56 -12.39
CA THR A 30 23.39 22.73 -13.25
C THR A 30 24.88 23.05 -13.16
N VAL A 31 25.74 22.04 -12.94
CA VAL A 31 26.89 21.61 -13.77
C VAL A 31 27.43 20.29 -13.18
N ALA A 32 27.77 19.36 -14.08
CA ALA A 32 28.22 17.99 -13.88
C ALA A 32 29.25 17.77 -12.76
N GLN A 33 29.05 16.71 -11.96
CA GLN A 33 30.13 15.98 -11.31
C GLN A 33 29.82 14.47 -11.32
N GLN A 34 30.64 13.75 -12.08
CA GLN A 34 30.98 12.31 -12.14
C GLN A 34 29.88 11.27 -11.83
N GLY A 35 29.41 10.62 -12.90
CA GLY A 35 28.62 9.38 -12.90
C GLY A 35 27.12 9.55 -13.17
N SER A 36 26.65 10.64 -13.79
CA SER A 36 25.20 10.90 -13.92
C SER A 36 24.50 9.84 -14.78
N LYS A 37 23.68 9.01 -14.13
CA LYS A 37 22.77 8.06 -14.79
C LYS A 37 21.88 8.79 -15.79
N GLU A 38 21.62 8.15 -16.93
CA GLU A 38 20.73 8.66 -17.99
C GLU A 38 19.35 9.00 -17.42
N ARG A 39 18.82 10.18 -17.75
CA ARG A 39 17.55 10.71 -17.25
C ARG A 39 16.40 10.30 -18.17
N ILE A 40 15.60 9.36 -17.71
CA ILE A 40 14.42 8.86 -18.42
C ILE A 40 13.17 9.51 -17.84
N VAL A 41 12.50 10.33 -18.65
CA VAL A 41 11.26 11.01 -18.27
C VAL A 41 10.06 10.28 -18.85
N VAL A 42 9.14 9.85 -17.99
CA VAL A 42 7.90 9.17 -18.35
C VAL A 42 6.73 10.13 -18.12
N LEU A 43 5.89 10.33 -19.14
CA LEU A 43 4.67 11.14 -19.04
C LEU A 43 3.45 10.25 -18.83
N GLY A 44 2.75 10.43 -17.71
CA GLY A 44 1.51 9.74 -17.37
C GLY A 44 1.69 8.56 -16.42
N SER A 45 0.81 8.46 -15.42
CA SER A 45 0.79 7.36 -14.42
C SER A 45 -0.25 6.28 -14.70
N GLY A 46 -0.61 6.08 -15.97
CA GLY A 46 -1.54 5.01 -16.39
C GLY A 46 -0.89 3.63 -16.48
N TRP A 47 -1.61 2.67 -17.07
CA TRP A 47 -1.13 1.29 -17.29
C TRP A 47 0.22 1.19 -17.99
N ALA A 48 0.50 2.10 -18.93
CA ALA A 48 1.77 2.13 -19.62
C ALA A 48 2.87 2.79 -18.77
N GLY A 49 2.67 4.06 -18.37
CA GLY A 49 3.73 4.84 -17.73
C GLY A 49 4.07 4.38 -16.31
N TYR A 50 3.10 4.01 -15.48
CA TYR A 50 3.39 3.49 -14.13
C TYR A 50 4.13 2.14 -14.21
N ALA A 51 3.67 1.23 -15.07
CA ALA A 51 4.32 -0.07 -15.26
C ALA A 51 5.75 0.08 -15.80
N LEU A 52 5.97 1.03 -16.72
CA LEU A 52 7.31 1.31 -17.24
C LEU A 52 8.21 1.87 -16.15
N ALA A 53 7.76 2.89 -15.41
CA ALA A 53 8.52 3.47 -14.32
C ALA A 53 8.88 2.44 -13.23
N LYS A 54 7.99 1.47 -12.98
CA LYS A 54 8.25 0.30 -12.11
C LYS A 54 9.30 -0.66 -12.67
N THR A 55 9.35 -0.83 -14.00
CA THR A 55 10.22 -1.83 -14.66
C THR A 55 11.64 -1.30 -14.88
N ILE A 56 11.82 0.01 -15.08
CA ILE A 56 13.14 0.62 -15.23
C ILE A 56 13.91 0.50 -13.91
N SER A 57 15.12 -0.05 -13.98
CA SER A 57 15.99 -0.25 -12.83
C SER A 57 16.52 1.10 -12.30
N PRO A 58 16.43 1.36 -10.99
CA PRO A 58 17.05 2.54 -10.39
C PRO A 58 18.59 2.53 -10.50
N SER A 59 19.21 1.37 -10.73
CA SER A 59 20.67 1.29 -10.96
C SER A 59 21.08 1.81 -12.33
N GLN A 60 20.19 1.72 -13.34
CA GLN A 60 20.50 2.02 -14.74
C GLN A 60 20.16 3.46 -15.15
N ALA A 61 19.11 4.05 -14.57
CA ALA A 61 18.61 5.36 -14.99
C ALA A 61 18.10 6.21 -13.82
N SER A 62 18.18 7.53 -13.97
CA SER A 62 17.42 8.50 -13.18
C SER A 62 15.98 8.51 -13.70
N ARG A 63 15.03 8.13 -12.85
CA ARG A 63 13.63 7.89 -13.23
C ARG A 63 12.78 9.08 -12.81
N VAL A 64 12.21 9.77 -13.79
CA VAL A 64 11.35 10.94 -13.59
C VAL A 64 9.95 10.63 -14.11
N LEU A 65 8.93 10.72 -13.27
CA LEU A 65 7.54 10.54 -13.69
C LEU A 65 6.77 11.86 -13.55
N ILE A 66 6.15 12.31 -14.64
CA ILE A 66 5.32 13.51 -14.66
C ILE A 66 3.88 13.07 -14.94
N SER A 67 2.98 13.31 -14.00
CA SER A 67 1.56 12.96 -14.15
C SER A 67 0.70 13.91 -13.33
N PRO A 68 -0.47 14.34 -13.84
CA PRO A 68 -1.42 15.11 -13.03
C PRO A 68 -1.96 14.29 -11.85
N ARG A 69 -1.92 12.96 -11.97
CA ARG A 69 -2.31 12.04 -10.90
C ARG A 69 -1.11 11.57 -10.10
N SER A 70 -1.24 11.63 -8.77
CA SER A 70 -0.31 11.10 -7.78
C SER A 70 -0.32 9.57 -7.65
N HIS A 71 -1.17 8.88 -8.43
CA HIS A 71 -1.41 7.46 -8.32
C HIS A 71 -1.69 6.81 -9.69
N PHE A 72 -1.50 5.49 -9.74
CA PHE A 72 -1.99 4.61 -10.79
C PHE A 72 -3.37 4.09 -10.43
N VAL A 73 -4.22 3.89 -11.44
CA VAL A 73 -5.56 3.34 -11.29
C VAL A 73 -5.64 2.01 -12.04
N PHE A 74 -5.96 0.95 -11.31
CA PHE A 74 -6.28 -0.36 -11.85
C PHE A 74 -7.71 -0.35 -12.40
N THR A 75 -7.85 0.20 -13.61
CA THR A 75 -9.15 0.51 -14.23
C THR A 75 -10.17 -0.64 -14.30
N PRO A 76 -9.81 -1.93 -14.41
CA PRO A 76 -10.79 -3.02 -14.41
C PRO A 76 -11.60 -3.16 -13.12
N LEU A 77 -11.12 -2.66 -11.99
CA LEU A 77 -11.83 -2.75 -10.71
C LEU A 77 -12.68 -1.51 -10.40
N ILE A 78 -12.67 -0.52 -11.29
CA ILE A 78 -13.31 0.77 -11.02
C ILE A 78 -14.84 0.65 -10.90
N ALA A 79 -15.48 -0.21 -11.71
CA ALA A 79 -16.90 -0.51 -11.60
C ALA A 79 -17.26 -1.04 -10.20
N SER A 80 -16.56 -2.05 -9.70
CA SER A 80 -16.75 -2.61 -8.35
C SER A 80 -16.49 -1.60 -7.24
N THR A 81 -15.52 -0.69 -7.42
CA THR A 81 -15.27 0.37 -6.42
C THR A 81 -16.33 1.47 -6.41
N ALA A 82 -17.00 1.72 -7.55
CA ALA A 82 -18.05 2.72 -7.66
C ALA A 82 -19.33 2.34 -6.90
N VAL A 83 -19.52 1.05 -6.60
CA VAL A 83 -20.66 0.56 -5.83
C VAL A 83 -20.29 0.10 -4.42
N GLY A 84 -19.00 -0.13 -4.15
CA GLY A 84 -18.50 -0.50 -2.81
C GLY A 84 -18.22 -1.99 -2.61
N THR A 85 -18.41 -2.82 -3.64
CA THR A 85 -17.98 -4.24 -3.65
C THR A 85 -16.48 -4.38 -3.37
N LEU A 86 -15.69 -3.39 -3.81
CA LEU A 86 -14.29 -3.23 -3.47
C LEU A 86 -14.02 -1.83 -2.93
N GLU A 87 -13.09 -1.71 -2.00
CA GLU A 87 -12.62 -0.41 -1.54
C GLU A 87 -11.72 0.27 -2.58
N PHE A 88 -11.77 1.60 -2.68
CA PHE A 88 -10.98 2.38 -3.66
C PHE A 88 -9.49 2.05 -3.62
N ARG A 89 -8.96 1.75 -2.43
CA ARG A 89 -7.56 1.37 -2.22
C ARG A 89 -7.16 0.10 -2.99
N ALA A 90 -8.11 -0.80 -3.28
CA ALA A 90 -7.84 -2.01 -4.05
C ALA A 90 -7.59 -1.72 -5.54
N ALA A 91 -8.05 -0.55 -6.03
CA ALA A 91 -7.91 -0.14 -7.42
C ALA A 91 -6.85 0.95 -7.62
N VAL A 92 -6.09 1.33 -6.58
CA VAL A 92 -5.17 2.49 -6.63
C VAL A 92 -3.80 2.14 -6.05
N GLU A 93 -2.73 2.52 -6.76
CA GLU A 93 -1.35 2.43 -6.26
C GLU A 93 -0.65 3.81 -6.28
N PRO A 94 -0.06 4.27 -5.16
CA PRO A 94 0.66 5.55 -5.14
C PRO A 94 1.90 5.54 -6.05
N CYS A 95 2.11 6.61 -6.84
CA CYS A 95 3.32 6.76 -7.66
C CYS A 95 4.59 6.86 -6.81
N ARG A 96 4.49 7.44 -5.61
CA ARG A 96 5.62 7.61 -4.68
C ARG A 96 6.15 6.29 -4.10
N LYS A 97 5.41 5.18 -4.24
CA LYS A 97 5.86 3.84 -3.85
C LYS A 97 6.96 3.28 -4.76
N LEU A 98 7.17 3.89 -5.94
CA LEU A 98 8.13 3.43 -6.94
C LEU A 98 9.59 3.86 -6.69
N ASP A 99 9.85 4.62 -5.61
CA ASP A 99 11.18 5.18 -5.28
C ASP A 99 11.82 5.92 -6.47
N LEU A 100 11.03 6.82 -7.06
CA LEU A 100 11.42 7.61 -8.24
C LEU A 100 12.45 8.65 -7.84
N THR A 101 13.40 8.94 -8.74
CA THR A 101 14.33 10.04 -8.55
C THR A 101 13.59 11.37 -8.44
N GLU A 102 12.59 11.57 -9.30
CA GLU A 102 11.67 12.69 -9.22
C GLU A 102 10.25 12.27 -9.60
N PHE A 103 9.26 12.79 -8.88
CA PHE A 103 7.86 12.70 -9.25
C PHE A 103 7.23 14.10 -9.25
N HIS A 104 6.76 14.52 -10.42
CA HIS A 104 6.10 15.81 -10.60
C HIS A 104 4.61 15.60 -10.77
N GLN A 105 3.84 16.05 -9.78
CA GLN A 105 2.39 16.07 -9.90
C GLN A 105 1.96 17.26 -10.77
N ALA A 106 1.96 17.06 -12.07
CA ALA A 106 1.89 18.15 -13.04
C ALA A 106 1.41 17.68 -14.42
N TRP A 107 0.95 18.64 -15.22
CA TRP A 107 0.57 18.45 -16.61
C TRP A 107 1.78 18.72 -17.51
N ALA A 108 2.08 17.83 -18.46
CA ALA A 108 2.95 18.19 -19.56
C ALA A 108 2.15 19.06 -20.55
N SER A 109 2.52 20.34 -20.67
CA SER A 109 1.80 21.31 -21.50
C SER A 109 2.39 21.44 -22.90
N ASP A 110 3.70 21.25 -23.06
CA ASP A 110 4.38 21.20 -24.36
C ASP A 110 5.70 20.41 -24.29
N ILE A 111 6.22 20.00 -25.45
CA ILE A 111 7.50 19.28 -25.57
C ILE A 111 8.35 19.92 -26.67
N ASP A 112 9.57 20.31 -26.31
CA ASP A 112 10.60 20.77 -27.25
C ASP A 112 11.56 19.60 -27.54
N PHE A 113 11.35 18.97 -28.69
CA PHE A 113 12.15 17.82 -29.11
C PHE A 113 13.57 18.19 -29.54
N SER A 114 13.79 19.44 -29.95
CA SER A 114 15.11 19.92 -30.40
C SER A 114 16.01 20.17 -29.20
N ASN A 115 15.48 20.83 -28.16
CA ASN A 115 16.22 21.15 -26.94
C ASN A 115 16.12 20.06 -25.85
N LYS A 116 15.36 18.99 -26.11
CA LYS A 116 15.07 17.89 -25.17
C LYS A 116 14.55 18.37 -23.81
N THR A 117 13.53 19.23 -23.85
CA THR A 117 12.87 19.76 -22.65
C THR A 117 11.36 19.61 -22.72
N ILE A 118 10.74 19.49 -21.55
CA ILE A 118 9.29 19.39 -21.37
C ILE A 118 8.83 20.60 -20.60
N THR A 119 7.84 21.32 -21.14
CA THR A 119 7.13 22.36 -20.39
C THR A 119 6.09 21.70 -19.51
N VAL A 120 6.20 21.92 -18.21
CA VAL A 120 5.41 21.25 -17.19
C VAL A 120 4.66 22.30 -16.37
N GLU A 121 3.35 22.12 -16.23
CA GLU A 121 2.48 22.98 -15.45
C GLU A 121 2.08 22.27 -14.14
N ALA A 122 2.47 22.84 -13.00
CA ALA A 122 2.18 22.27 -11.68
C ALA A 122 0.68 22.10 -11.46
N ASN A 123 0.27 20.95 -10.93
CA ASN A 123 -1.14 20.67 -10.72
C ASN A 123 -1.65 21.34 -9.43
N GLN A 124 -2.78 22.06 -9.51
CA GLN A 124 -3.42 22.69 -8.35
C GLN A 124 -4.50 21.83 -7.68
N ARG A 125 -5.02 20.78 -8.34
CA ARG A 125 -6.05 19.86 -7.80
C ARG A 125 -5.80 18.41 -8.22
N ASP A 126 -6.03 17.45 -7.32
CA ASP A 126 -5.96 16.01 -7.62
C ASP A 126 -7.05 15.60 -8.65
N GLY A 127 -6.67 15.00 -9.81
CA GLY A 127 -7.60 14.37 -10.77
C GLY A 127 -7.39 14.72 -12.27
N VAL A 128 -7.73 13.80 -13.19
CA VAL A 128 -7.58 13.98 -14.67
C VAL A 128 -8.76 14.77 -15.27
N THR A 129 -9.93 14.68 -14.65
CA THR A 129 -11.17 15.39 -15.03
C THR A 129 -11.18 16.85 -14.56
N ALA A 130 -10.19 17.24 -13.74
CA ALA A 130 -10.09 18.57 -13.11
C ALA A 130 -10.01 19.73 -14.11
N ARG A 131 -9.64 19.51 -15.38
CA ARG A 131 -9.58 20.55 -16.42
C ARG A 131 -10.90 20.86 -17.16
N SER A 132 -12.04 20.33 -16.71
CA SER A 132 -13.34 20.54 -17.36
C SER A 132 -14.17 21.72 -16.81
N GLY A 133 -13.70 22.41 -15.75
CA GLY A 133 -14.39 23.57 -15.17
C GLY A 133 -14.06 24.90 -15.85
N LYS A 134 -15.01 25.84 -15.85
CA LYS A 134 -14.85 27.18 -16.43
C LYS A 134 -13.85 28.09 -15.69
N ASP A 135 -13.48 27.76 -14.44
CA ASP A 135 -12.60 28.57 -13.59
C ASP A 135 -11.33 27.80 -13.19
N LEU A 136 -10.35 27.72 -14.08
CA LEU A 136 -9.07 27.07 -13.79
C LEU A 136 -7.94 28.10 -13.76
N LEU A 137 -7.42 28.36 -12.56
CA LEU A 137 -6.17 29.10 -12.38
C LEU A 137 -5.02 28.25 -12.95
N LYS A 138 -4.27 28.82 -13.89
CA LYS A 138 -3.09 28.17 -14.48
C LYS A 138 -2.04 27.91 -13.41
N GLY A 139 -1.46 26.71 -13.39
CA GLY A 139 -0.36 26.38 -12.49
C GLY A 139 0.94 27.09 -12.85
N LEU A 140 1.91 27.09 -11.93
CA LEU A 140 3.27 27.55 -12.23
C LEU A 140 3.88 26.63 -13.30
N GLU A 141 4.43 27.21 -14.36
CA GLU A 141 5.15 26.47 -15.40
C GLU A 141 6.65 26.40 -15.10
N PHE A 142 7.24 25.23 -15.34
CA PHE A 142 8.67 24.99 -15.24
C PHE A 142 9.13 23.98 -16.31
N GLN A 143 10.43 23.94 -16.58
CA GLN A 143 11.02 23.07 -17.60
C GLN A 143 11.66 21.84 -16.96
N VAL A 144 11.48 20.67 -17.58
CA VAL A 144 12.13 19.42 -17.19
C VAL A 144 12.94 18.87 -18.36
N PRO A 145 14.29 18.79 -18.26
CA PRO A 145 15.12 18.19 -19.30
C PRO A 145 15.03 16.66 -19.28
N TYR A 146 15.27 16.04 -20.43
CA TYR A 146 15.31 14.58 -20.58
C TYR A 146 16.49 14.12 -21.45
N ASP A 147 17.03 12.93 -21.16
CA ASP A 147 17.90 12.22 -22.10
C ASP A 147 17.06 11.34 -23.02
N LYS A 148 16.11 10.61 -22.41
CA LYS A 148 15.04 9.84 -23.08
C LYS A 148 13.67 10.23 -22.56
N LEU A 149 12.71 10.28 -23.48
CA LEU A 149 11.32 10.63 -23.22
C LEU A 149 10.42 9.47 -23.59
N VAL A 150 9.51 9.10 -22.69
CA VAL A 150 8.41 8.18 -22.98
C VAL A 150 7.06 8.84 -22.76
N VAL A 151 6.31 9.02 -23.85
CA VAL A 151 4.95 9.55 -23.82
C VAL A 151 3.97 8.41 -23.58
N ALA A 152 3.38 8.36 -22.38
CA ALA A 152 2.45 7.32 -21.93
C ALA A 152 1.16 7.92 -21.35
N VAL A 153 0.70 9.01 -21.95
CA VAL A 153 -0.39 9.88 -21.43
C VAL A 153 -1.79 9.34 -21.72
N GLY A 154 -1.90 8.20 -22.39
CA GLY A 154 -3.16 7.52 -22.69
C GLY A 154 -4.13 8.38 -23.52
N CYS A 155 -5.42 8.22 -23.25
CA CYS A 155 -6.52 8.88 -23.97
C CYS A 155 -7.52 9.52 -22.99
N TYR A 156 -8.46 10.31 -23.52
CA TYR A 156 -9.53 10.96 -22.76
C TYR A 156 -10.91 10.41 -23.12
N SER A 157 -11.90 10.63 -22.25
CA SER A 157 -13.30 10.36 -22.59
C SER A 157 -13.80 11.38 -23.63
N GLN A 158 -14.34 10.86 -24.73
CA GLN A 158 -14.94 11.69 -25.78
C GLN A 158 -16.43 11.93 -25.46
N THR A 159 -16.87 13.18 -25.51
CA THR A 159 -18.28 13.54 -25.32
C THR A 159 -19.04 13.73 -26.63
N PHE A 160 -18.38 13.57 -27.78
CA PHE A 160 -18.94 13.71 -29.13
C PHE A 160 -19.65 15.05 -29.41
N GLY A 161 -19.31 16.10 -28.63
CA GLY A 161 -20.01 17.39 -28.72
C GLY A 161 -21.44 17.38 -28.17
N VAL A 162 -21.86 16.30 -27.50
CA VAL A 162 -23.18 16.20 -26.87
C VAL A 162 -23.26 17.21 -25.73
N GLU A 163 -24.28 18.06 -25.80
CA GLU A 163 -24.52 19.17 -24.87
C GLU A 163 -24.72 18.65 -23.43
N GLY A 164 -24.10 19.29 -22.45
CA GLY A 164 -24.32 19.02 -21.02
C GLY A 164 -23.67 17.74 -20.47
N VAL A 165 -23.02 16.92 -21.30
CA VAL A 165 -22.35 15.69 -20.84
C VAL A 165 -21.18 16.01 -19.91
N LYS A 166 -20.35 17.01 -20.23
CA LYS A 166 -19.20 17.38 -19.39
C LYS A 166 -19.64 17.98 -18.07
N GLU A 167 -20.77 18.69 -18.07
CA GLU A 167 -21.31 19.46 -16.96
C GLU A 167 -22.11 18.59 -15.98
N HIS A 168 -22.80 17.57 -16.49
CA HIS A 168 -23.81 16.84 -15.71
C HIS A 168 -23.51 15.35 -15.51
N ALA A 169 -22.97 14.66 -16.52
CA ALA A 169 -22.73 13.23 -16.45
C ALA A 169 -21.55 12.88 -15.53
N CYS A 170 -21.60 11.70 -14.92
CA CYS A 170 -20.48 11.12 -14.19
C CYS A 170 -19.64 10.27 -15.14
N PHE A 171 -18.35 10.56 -15.27
CA PHE A 171 -17.44 9.65 -15.95
C PHE A 171 -17.11 8.44 -15.05
N LEU A 172 -16.45 7.42 -15.61
CA LEU A 172 -15.99 6.25 -14.86
C LEU A 172 -14.58 5.83 -15.30
N ARG A 173 -13.59 6.70 -15.07
CA ARG A 173 -12.18 6.49 -15.50
C ARG A 173 -11.20 6.46 -14.34
N ASP A 174 -11.55 7.14 -13.25
CA ASP A 174 -10.69 7.35 -12.08
C ASP A 174 -11.39 6.95 -10.78
N ALA A 175 -10.63 6.72 -9.71
CA ALA A 175 -11.18 6.41 -8.39
C ALA A 175 -12.03 7.58 -7.85
N THR A 176 -11.67 8.82 -8.19
CA THR A 176 -12.44 10.02 -7.82
C THR A 176 -13.80 10.04 -8.51
N ASP A 177 -13.86 9.61 -9.78
CA ASP A 177 -15.10 9.49 -10.53
C ASP A 177 -16.01 8.42 -9.91
N ALA A 178 -15.46 7.24 -9.62
CA ALA A 178 -16.16 6.15 -8.95
C ALA A 178 -16.75 6.56 -7.61
N ARG A 179 -15.99 7.32 -6.80
CA ARG A 179 -16.49 7.89 -5.54
C ARG A 179 -17.65 8.84 -5.76
N THR A 180 -17.58 9.69 -6.77
CA THR A 180 -18.66 10.63 -7.12
C THR A 180 -19.92 9.89 -7.52
N VAL A 181 -19.80 8.84 -8.34
CA VAL A 181 -20.92 7.96 -8.71
C VAL A 181 -21.56 7.34 -7.47
N ARG A 182 -20.75 6.71 -6.59
CA ARG A 182 -21.23 6.08 -5.35
C ARG A 182 -22.05 7.04 -4.50
N LEU A 183 -21.50 8.23 -4.23
CA LEU A 183 -22.14 9.23 -3.40
C LEU A 183 -23.45 9.73 -4.02
N ARG A 184 -23.48 9.96 -5.34
CA ARG A 184 -24.70 10.39 -6.03
C ARG A 184 -25.77 9.30 -5.98
N VAL A 185 -25.43 8.04 -6.22
CA VAL A 185 -26.38 6.92 -6.14
C VAL A 185 -27.01 6.86 -4.75
N LEU A 186 -26.20 6.82 -3.68
CA LEU A 186 -26.72 6.77 -2.30
C LEU A 186 -27.56 8.00 -1.95
N GLN A 187 -27.14 9.18 -2.40
CA GLN A 187 -27.89 10.42 -2.21
C GLN A 187 -29.28 10.36 -2.87
N LYS A 188 -29.43 9.70 -4.02
CA LYS A 188 -30.75 9.55 -4.67
C LYS A 188 -31.69 8.64 -3.89
N PHE A 189 -31.17 7.62 -3.21
CA PHE A 189 -31.97 6.80 -2.29
C PHE A 189 -32.46 7.62 -1.09
N GLU A 190 -31.58 8.40 -0.45
CA GLU A 190 -31.97 9.29 0.66
C GLU A 190 -33.02 10.32 0.24
N GLN A 191 -32.85 10.97 -0.91
CA GLN A 191 -33.83 11.91 -1.45
C GLN A 191 -35.18 11.23 -1.75
N ALA A 192 -35.16 10.01 -2.27
CA ALA A 192 -36.37 9.25 -2.59
C ALA A 192 -37.11 8.75 -1.33
N ALA A 193 -36.38 8.50 -0.24
CA ALA A 193 -36.91 8.05 1.04
C ALA A 193 -37.66 9.15 1.83
N LEU A 194 -37.44 10.43 1.48
CA LEU A 194 -38.12 11.53 2.16
C LEU A 194 -39.66 11.42 2.05
N PRO A 195 -40.41 11.69 3.14
CA PRO A 195 -41.88 11.66 3.12
C PRO A 195 -42.50 12.65 2.13
N SER A 196 -41.80 13.74 1.83
CA SER A 196 -42.22 14.77 0.87
C SER A 196 -42.06 14.36 -0.59
N THR A 197 -41.39 13.24 -0.88
CA THR A 197 -41.09 12.83 -2.27
C THR A 197 -42.23 11.99 -2.85
N SER A 198 -42.87 12.50 -3.90
CA SER A 198 -43.96 11.82 -4.60
C SER A 198 -43.50 10.55 -5.34
N ALA A 199 -44.41 9.59 -5.58
CA ALA A 199 -44.08 8.36 -6.31
C ALA A 199 -43.55 8.62 -7.74
N ALA A 200 -44.05 9.66 -8.42
CA ALA A 200 -43.54 10.07 -9.73
C ALA A 200 -42.09 10.57 -9.62
N GLN A 201 -41.78 11.34 -8.59
CA GLN A 201 -40.43 11.86 -8.36
C GLN A 201 -39.45 10.76 -7.92
N ARG A 202 -39.89 9.77 -7.12
CA ARG A 202 -39.11 8.58 -6.78
C ARG A 202 -38.63 7.83 -8.03
N LYS A 203 -39.52 7.60 -9.00
CA LYS A 203 -39.17 6.96 -10.28
C LYS A 203 -38.12 7.75 -11.08
N ARG A 204 -38.21 9.09 -11.06
CA ARG A 204 -37.24 9.96 -11.75
C ARG A 204 -35.87 9.96 -11.04
N LEU A 205 -35.86 10.01 -9.71
CA LEU A 205 -34.64 9.98 -8.88
C LEU A 205 -33.92 8.63 -8.94
N LEU A 206 -34.66 7.53 -8.97
CA LEU A 206 -34.12 6.16 -8.90
C LEU A 206 -33.97 5.50 -10.28
N HIS A 207 -34.03 6.29 -11.36
CA HIS A 207 -33.59 5.84 -12.67
C HIS A 207 -32.10 6.15 -12.87
N PHE A 208 -31.31 5.12 -13.08
CA PHE A 208 -29.87 5.19 -13.32
C PHE A 208 -29.59 4.87 -14.79
N ALA A 209 -29.05 5.84 -15.52
CA ALA A 209 -28.74 5.71 -16.94
C ALA A 209 -27.23 5.48 -17.14
N VAL A 210 -26.87 4.41 -17.84
CA VAL A 210 -25.48 4.09 -18.20
C VAL A 210 -25.32 4.28 -19.71
N VAL A 211 -24.50 5.24 -20.12
CA VAL A 211 -24.23 5.53 -21.53
C VAL A 211 -22.92 4.85 -21.93
N GLY A 212 -23.03 3.83 -22.77
CA GLY A 212 -21.95 2.96 -23.22
C GLY A 212 -22.17 1.50 -22.81
N GLY A 213 -22.34 0.63 -23.79
CA GLY A 213 -22.46 -0.83 -23.67
C GLY A 213 -21.12 -1.56 -23.82
N GLY A 214 -19.99 -0.87 -23.64
CA GLY A 214 -18.68 -1.52 -23.51
C GLY A 214 -18.52 -2.22 -22.14
N PRO A 215 -17.40 -2.94 -21.92
CA PRO A 215 -17.18 -3.72 -20.69
C PRO A 215 -17.39 -2.89 -19.42
N THR A 216 -16.81 -1.69 -19.35
CA THR A 216 -16.93 -0.83 -18.16
C THR A 216 -18.37 -0.44 -17.84
N GLY A 217 -19.18 -0.10 -18.85
CA GLY A 217 -20.59 0.26 -18.63
C GLY A 217 -21.44 -0.94 -18.24
N ILE A 218 -21.19 -2.10 -18.87
CA ILE A 218 -21.85 -3.37 -18.55
C ILE A 218 -21.51 -3.83 -17.13
N GLU A 219 -20.23 -3.84 -16.77
CA GLU A 219 -19.76 -4.22 -15.44
C GLU A 219 -20.33 -3.28 -14.38
N PHE A 220 -20.36 -1.97 -14.63
CA PHE A 220 -20.96 -1.01 -13.71
C PHE A 220 -22.46 -1.22 -13.54
N ALA A 221 -23.22 -1.43 -14.63
CA ALA A 221 -24.66 -1.68 -14.54
C ALA A 221 -24.97 -2.95 -13.75
N ALA A 222 -24.17 -4.01 -13.94
CA ALA A 222 -24.27 -5.24 -13.18
C ALA A 222 -23.95 -5.05 -11.69
N GLU A 223 -22.84 -4.39 -11.37
CA GLU A 223 -22.43 -4.09 -10.00
C GLU A 223 -23.45 -3.17 -9.28
N LEU A 224 -24.03 -2.21 -10.00
CA LEU A 224 -25.08 -1.34 -9.47
C LEU A 224 -26.36 -2.13 -9.20
N HIS A 225 -26.74 -3.04 -10.09
CA HIS A 225 -27.87 -3.93 -9.87
C HIS A 225 -27.66 -4.78 -8.60
N ASP A 226 -26.48 -5.35 -8.42
CA ASP A 226 -26.15 -6.19 -7.25
C ASP A 226 -26.23 -5.35 -5.97
N LEU A 227 -25.63 -4.16 -5.93
CA LEU A 227 -25.76 -3.21 -4.79
C LEU A 227 -27.23 -2.92 -4.47
N VAL A 228 -28.05 -2.63 -5.48
CA VAL A 228 -29.47 -2.30 -5.30
C VAL A 228 -30.23 -3.49 -4.70
N HIS A 229 -30.06 -4.69 -5.23
CA HIS A 229 -30.88 -5.85 -4.87
C HIS A 229 -30.37 -6.62 -3.66
N GLU A 230 -29.07 -6.58 -3.37
CA GLU A 230 -28.46 -7.30 -2.24
C GLU A 230 -28.36 -6.43 -0.97
N ASP A 231 -28.07 -5.14 -1.11
CA ASP A 231 -27.84 -4.24 0.01
C ASP A 231 -28.99 -3.23 0.19
N LEU A 232 -29.26 -2.41 -0.84
CA LEU A 232 -30.21 -1.30 -0.70
C LEU A 232 -31.66 -1.79 -0.58
N ALA A 233 -32.00 -2.97 -1.12
CA ALA A 233 -33.30 -3.60 -0.93
C ALA A 233 -33.60 -3.94 0.53
N LYS A 234 -32.57 -4.19 1.35
CA LYS A 234 -32.72 -4.42 2.80
C LYS A 234 -32.96 -3.11 3.56
N LEU A 235 -32.38 -2.02 3.07
CA LEU A 235 -32.42 -0.70 3.73
C LEU A 235 -33.64 0.13 3.32
N TYR A 236 -34.07 0.03 2.06
CA TYR A 236 -35.18 0.80 1.47
C TYR A 236 -36.14 -0.11 0.68
N PRO A 237 -36.77 -1.11 1.31
CA PRO A 237 -37.62 -2.08 0.62
C PRO A 237 -38.77 -1.44 -0.16
N GLU A 238 -39.34 -0.35 0.35
CA GLU A 238 -40.43 0.41 -0.25
C GLU A 238 -40.03 1.16 -1.53
N LEU A 239 -38.74 1.41 -1.74
CA LEU A 239 -38.23 2.13 -2.91
C LEU A 239 -37.95 1.22 -4.09
N MET A 240 -37.77 -0.10 -3.87
CA MET A 240 -37.40 -1.07 -4.90
C MET A 240 -38.30 -1.05 -6.15
N PRO A 241 -39.65 -0.93 -6.05
CA PRO A 241 -40.52 -0.86 -7.22
C PRO A 241 -40.30 0.37 -8.10
N HIS A 242 -39.55 1.36 -7.62
CA HIS A 242 -39.26 2.61 -8.33
C HIS A 242 -37.88 2.63 -8.99
N VAL A 243 -37.01 1.66 -8.71
CA VAL A 243 -35.65 1.63 -9.23
C VAL A 243 -35.65 1.14 -10.68
N ALA A 244 -34.89 1.82 -11.55
CA ALA A 244 -34.68 1.39 -12.93
C ALA A 244 -33.21 1.59 -13.32
N ILE A 245 -32.63 0.61 -14.03
CA ILE A 245 -31.29 0.72 -14.60
C ILE A 245 -31.42 0.53 -16.12
N THR A 246 -30.96 1.51 -16.89
CA THR A 246 -31.00 1.45 -18.36
C THR A 246 -29.63 1.74 -18.96
N ILE A 247 -29.19 0.86 -19.86
CA ILE A 247 -27.96 1.00 -20.64
C ILE A 247 -28.34 1.52 -22.03
N TYR A 248 -27.74 2.64 -22.43
CA TYR A 248 -27.88 3.23 -23.75
C TYR A 248 -26.57 3.08 -24.52
N ASP A 249 -26.63 2.55 -25.73
CA ASP A 249 -25.48 2.52 -26.65
C ASP A 249 -25.93 2.95 -28.04
N ILE A 250 -25.05 3.65 -28.76
CA ILE A 250 -25.25 4.02 -30.17
C ILE A 250 -25.00 2.82 -31.08
N ALA A 251 -24.16 1.87 -30.66
CA ALA A 251 -23.86 0.67 -31.42
C ALA A 251 -25.08 -0.27 -31.46
N PRO A 252 -25.22 -1.08 -32.53
CA PRO A 252 -26.29 -2.08 -32.63
C PRO A 252 -26.11 -3.25 -31.66
N LYS A 253 -24.98 -3.33 -30.95
CA LYS A 253 -24.62 -4.45 -30.09
C LYS A 253 -23.76 -3.97 -28.92
N VAL A 254 -24.11 -4.40 -27.70
CA VAL A 254 -23.26 -4.26 -26.51
C VAL A 254 -22.10 -5.25 -26.53
N LEU A 255 -21.02 -4.95 -25.81
CA LEU A 255 -19.81 -5.77 -25.73
C LEU A 255 -19.28 -6.14 -27.13
N PRO A 256 -18.99 -5.15 -28.00
CA PRO A 256 -18.67 -5.40 -29.41
C PRO A 256 -17.38 -6.21 -29.60
N MET A 257 -16.50 -6.25 -28.59
CA MET A 257 -15.28 -7.07 -28.61
C MET A 257 -15.51 -8.56 -28.35
N PHE A 258 -16.70 -8.94 -27.87
CA PHE A 258 -17.08 -10.33 -27.68
C PHE A 258 -17.82 -10.84 -28.91
N ASP A 259 -17.83 -12.16 -29.12
CA ASP A 259 -18.62 -12.82 -30.16
C ASP A 259 -20.14 -12.56 -29.99
N ARG A 260 -20.94 -12.94 -30.98
CA ARG A 260 -22.38 -12.66 -30.96
C ARG A 260 -23.09 -13.44 -29.84
N ASN A 261 -22.64 -14.65 -29.52
CA ASN A 261 -23.30 -15.52 -28.55
C ASN A 261 -23.08 -15.03 -27.12
N LEU A 262 -21.86 -14.64 -26.75
CA LEU A 262 -21.56 -14.12 -25.40
C LEU A 262 -22.25 -12.80 -25.12
N ALA A 263 -22.35 -11.92 -26.12
CA ALA A 263 -23.09 -10.67 -25.97
C ALA A 263 -24.61 -10.90 -25.85
N ALA A 264 -25.16 -11.85 -26.60
CA ALA A 264 -26.56 -12.26 -26.46
C ALA A 264 -26.82 -12.87 -25.08
N TYR A 265 -25.89 -13.69 -24.58
CA TYR A 265 -25.93 -14.24 -23.22
C TYR A 265 -25.95 -13.13 -22.14
N ALA A 266 -25.08 -12.12 -22.27
CA ALA A 266 -25.07 -10.97 -21.37
C ALA A 266 -26.40 -10.19 -21.39
N THR A 267 -26.93 -9.92 -22.59
CA THR A 267 -28.21 -9.22 -22.78
C THR A 267 -29.38 -9.98 -22.16
N ASN A 268 -29.39 -11.32 -22.29
CA ASN A 268 -30.40 -12.18 -21.68
C ASN A 268 -30.32 -12.17 -20.15
N ILE A 269 -29.13 -12.13 -19.55
CA ILE A 269 -28.97 -11.99 -18.09
C ILE A 269 -29.55 -10.66 -17.62
N PHE A 270 -29.23 -9.57 -18.32
CA PHE A 270 -29.68 -8.23 -17.96
C PHE A 270 -31.19 -8.07 -18.07
N SER A 271 -31.78 -8.62 -19.13
CA SER A 271 -33.24 -8.67 -19.28
C SER A 271 -33.93 -9.40 -18.11
N ARG A 272 -33.38 -10.54 -17.67
CA ARG A 272 -33.90 -11.27 -16.49
C ARG A 272 -33.69 -10.53 -15.18
N ALA A 273 -32.66 -9.70 -15.08
CA ALA A 273 -32.34 -8.85 -13.94
C ALA A 273 -33.11 -7.51 -13.95
N GLY A 274 -34.00 -7.28 -14.93
CA GLY A 274 -34.73 -6.01 -15.05
C GLY A 274 -33.89 -4.83 -15.54
N ILE A 275 -32.64 -5.05 -15.96
CA ILE A 275 -31.78 -4.04 -16.56
C ILE A 275 -32.15 -3.90 -18.04
N LYS A 276 -32.56 -2.71 -18.46
CA LYS A 276 -32.93 -2.42 -19.85
C LYS A 276 -31.69 -2.13 -20.68
N VAL A 277 -31.57 -2.74 -21.86
CA VAL A 277 -30.49 -2.46 -22.81
C VAL A 277 -31.11 -1.87 -24.08
N LYS A 278 -30.74 -0.63 -24.39
CA LYS A 278 -31.22 0.16 -25.52
C LYS A 278 -30.06 0.49 -26.46
N THR A 279 -29.85 -0.38 -27.44
CA THR A 279 -28.88 -0.20 -28.53
C THR A 279 -29.44 0.73 -29.61
N GLU A 280 -28.57 1.32 -30.44
CA GLU A 280 -28.96 2.30 -31.47
C GLU A 280 -29.68 3.53 -30.92
N HIS A 281 -29.41 3.91 -29.66
CA HIS A 281 -29.97 5.10 -29.02
C HIS A 281 -28.94 6.24 -28.95
N HIS A 282 -29.29 7.38 -29.54
CA HIS A 282 -28.42 8.52 -29.75
C HIS A 282 -28.74 9.64 -28.75
N LEU A 283 -27.94 9.73 -27.70
CA LEU A 283 -28.03 10.83 -26.73
C LEU A 283 -27.53 12.14 -27.36
N GLN A 284 -28.39 13.16 -27.40
CA GLN A 284 -28.14 14.46 -28.02
C GLN A 284 -27.91 15.60 -27.03
N GLY A 285 -28.33 15.43 -25.77
CA GLY A 285 -28.07 16.41 -24.72
C GLY A 285 -28.49 15.92 -23.35
N ILE A 286 -27.89 16.51 -22.31
CA ILE A 286 -28.28 16.35 -20.91
C ILE A 286 -28.48 17.75 -20.34
N ARG A 287 -29.58 17.97 -19.63
CA ARG A 287 -29.78 19.20 -18.85
C ARG A 287 -30.22 18.85 -17.43
N ARG A 288 -29.96 19.74 -16.49
CA ARG A 288 -30.42 19.59 -15.11
C ARG A 288 -31.84 20.13 -14.95
N ASP A 289 -32.65 19.39 -14.20
CA ASP A 289 -34.00 19.77 -13.79
C ASP A 289 -34.13 19.43 -12.29
N ASP A 290 -33.95 20.44 -11.43
CA ASP A 290 -33.81 20.31 -9.98
C ASP A 290 -32.79 19.23 -9.55
N ASP A 291 -33.30 18.13 -9.00
CA ASP A 291 -32.55 16.99 -8.47
C ASP A 291 -32.36 15.86 -9.48
N VAL A 292 -32.88 15.99 -10.71
CA VAL A 292 -32.72 14.98 -11.76
C VAL A 292 -32.06 15.55 -13.01
N LEU A 293 -31.64 14.66 -13.90
CA LEU A 293 -31.08 14.95 -15.20
C LEU A 293 -32.09 14.54 -16.26
N LEU A 294 -32.36 15.43 -17.21
CA LEU A 294 -33.20 15.15 -18.37
C LEU A 294 -32.31 14.88 -19.58
N MET A 295 -32.48 13.71 -20.16
CA MET A 295 -31.72 13.23 -21.31
C MET A 295 -32.56 13.34 -22.58
N ARG A 296 -32.06 14.09 -23.56
CA ARG A 296 -32.66 14.18 -24.90
C ARG A 296 -32.07 13.10 -25.79
N ILE A 297 -32.85 12.05 -26.07
CA ILE A 297 -32.44 10.90 -26.87
C ILE A 297 -33.26 10.91 -28.15
N LYS A 298 -32.61 10.79 -29.31
CA LYS A 298 -33.25 10.94 -30.63
C LYS A 298 -34.42 9.97 -30.84
N GLU A 299 -34.29 8.76 -30.34
CA GLU A 299 -35.26 7.67 -30.50
C GLU A 299 -36.39 7.71 -29.47
N GLU A 300 -36.31 8.59 -28.48
CA GLU A 300 -37.36 8.76 -27.45
C GLU A 300 -38.23 9.97 -27.79
N PRO A 301 -39.57 9.86 -27.68
CA PRO A 301 -40.47 10.98 -28.00
C PRO A 301 -40.41 12.12 -26.97
N GLU A 302 -40.00 11.82 -25.74
CA GLU A 302 -39.88 12.76 -24.63
C GLU A 302 -38.50 12.66 -23.97
N GLU A 303 -38.09 13.70 -23.23
CA GLU A 303 -36.84 13.66 -22.46
C GLU A 303 -36.93 12.63 -21.33
N VAL A 304 -35.91 11.78 -21.21
CA VAL A 304 -35.85 10.72 -20.21
C VAL A 304 -35.20 11.25 -18.93
N ALA A 305 -35.93 11.24 -17.82
CA ALA A 305 -35.40 11.64 -16.52
C ALA A 305 -34.56 10.53 -15.87
N ALA A 306 -33.39 10.88 -15.33
CA ALA A 306 -32.52 9.99 -14.57
C ALA A 306 -31.90 10.73 -13.37
N GLY A 307 -31.78 10.08 -12.22
CA GLY A 307 -31.12 10.65 -11.05
C GLY A 307 -29.59 10.68 -11.20
N VAL A 308 -29.03 9.71 -11.92
CA VAL A 308 -27.60 9.66 -12.27
C VAL A 308 -27.44 9.20 -13.71
N VAL A 309 -26.58 9.90 -14.46
CA VAL A 309 -26.14 9.50 -15.79
C VAL A 309 -24.64 9.19 -15.72
N VAL A 310 -24.26 7.95 -16.02
CA VAL A 310 -22.86 7.49 -16.05
C VAL A 310 -22.39 7.35 -17.49
N TRP A 311 -21.35 8.10 -17.85
CA TRP A 311 -20.75 8.13 -19.18
C TRP A 311 -19.49 7.25 -19.24
N SER A 312 -19.60 6.11 -19.94
CA SER A 312 -18.55 5.09 -20.03
C SER A 312 -18.06 4.81 -21.46
N THR A 313 -18.51 5.61 -22.44
CA THR A 313 -18.16 5.45 -23.86
C THR A 313 -17.32 6.60 -24.41
N GLY A 314 -16.68 6.36 -25.56
CA GLY A 314 -15.89 7.34 -26.30
C GLY A 314 -14.46 7.50 -25.80
N LEU A 315 -13.51 7.30 -26.72
CA LEU A 315 -12.09 7.61 -26.54
C LEU A 315 -11.73 8.74 -27.50
N MET A 316 -11.13 9.81 -26.99
CA MET A 316 -10.48 10.83 -27.81
C MET A 316 -8.99 10.87 -27.50
N GLN A 317 -8.20 11.33 -28.47
CA GLN A 317 -6.76 11.50 -28.26
C GLN A 317 -6.48 12.53 -27.17
N ASN A 318 -5.36 12.32 -26.48
CA ASN A 318 -4.91 13.26 -25.46
C ASN A 318 -4.59 14.63 -26.11
N PRO A 319 -5.07 15.76 -25.54
CA PRO A 319 -4.83 17.09 -26.09
C PRO A 319 -3.36 17.46 -26.29
N LEU A 320 -2.44 16.90 -25.50
CA LEU A 320 -1.01 17.04 -25.73
C LEU A 320 -0.60 16.36 -27.04
N VAL A 321 -0.99 15.09 -27.22
CA VAL A 321 -0.70 14.31 -28.44
C VAL A 321 -1.26 15.00 -29.68
N GLY A 322 -2.52 15.46 -29.61
CA GLY A 322 -3.17 16.15 -30.72
C GLY A 322 -2.47 17.44 -31.16
N ARG A 323 -1.75 18.11 -30.26
CA ARG A 323 -0.93 19.31 -30.58
C ARG A 323 0.46 18.96 -31.09
N LEU A 324 1.03 17.84 -30.67
CA LEU A 324 2.38 17.43 -31.04
C LEU A 324 2.42 16.73 -32.40
N VAL A 325 1.43 15.89 -32.70
CA VAL A 325 1.34 15.20 -33.98
C VAL A 325 1.19 16.20 -35.13
N GLY A 326 2.00 16.04 -36.19
CA GLY A 326 2.07 16.98 -37.31
C GLY A 326 2.96 18.21 -37.09
N ARG A 327 3.51 18.40 -35.88
CA ARG A 327 4.46 19.49 -35.59
C ARG A 327 5.80 19.24 -36.27
N GLU A 328 6.37 20.28 -36.86
CA GLU A 328 7.71 20.25 -37.44
C GLU A 328 8.77 20.16 -36.34
N VAL A 329 9.69 19.20 -36.46
CA VAL A 329 10.89 19.09 -35.64
C VAL A 329 12.08 19.54 -36.47
N GLN A 330 12.80 20.55 -35.99
CA GLN A 330 13.87 21.21 -36.72
C GLN A 330 14.91 20.20 -37.22
N GLY A 331 15.12 20.16 -38.54
CA GLY A 331 16.09 19.27 -39.18
C GLY A 331 15.66 17.81 -39.34
N MET A 332 14.45 17.41 -38.92
CA MET A 332 13.98 16.02 -39.02
C MET A 332 12.71 15.83 -39.84
N GLY A 333 11.73 16.74 -39.73
CA GLY A 333 10.42 16.64 -40.39
C GLY A 333 9.26 16.73 -39.41
N LYS A 334 8.04 16.41 -39.88
CA LYS A 334 6.81 16.48 -39.08
C LYS A 334 6.58 15.20 -38.30
N ILE A 335 6.11 15.30 -37.06
CA ILE A 335 5.73 14.13 -36.27
C ILE A 335 4.62 13.35 -36.96
N ALA A 336 4.88 12.07 -37.23
CA ALA A 336 4.00 11.20 -37.98
C ALA A 336 2.71 10.88 -37.20
N LYS A 337 1.57 10.93 -37.91
CA LYS A 337 0.25 10.64 -37.35
C LYS A 337 -0.18 9.24 -37.72
N ASN A 338 -0.54 8.42 -36.74
CA ASN A 338 -1.16 7.14 -37.05
C ASN A 338 -2.54 7.37 -37.67
N CYS A 339 -2.74 6.91 -38.91
CA CYS A 339 -3.97 7.18 -39.67
C CYS A 339 -5.23 6.57 -39.04
N LYS A 340 -5.11 5.46 -38.29
CA LYS A 340 -6.24 4.77 -37.67
C LYS A 340 -6.60 5.35 -36.31
N THR A 341 -5.61 5.65 -35.46
CA THR A 341 -5.86 6.06 -34.06
C THR A 341 -5.74 7.57 -33.83
N GLY A 342 -5.17 8.30 -34.78
CA GLY A 342 -4.86 9.73 -34.66
C GLY A 342 -3.78 10.08 -33.64
N GLY A 343 -3.17 9.09 -32.99
CA GLY A 343 -2.04 9.26 -32.05
C GLY A 343 -0.69 9.27 -32.75
N PHE A 344 0.38 9.12 -31.97
CA PHE A 344 1.73 8.97 -32.53
C PHE A 344 1.83 7.71 -33.38
N ALA A 345 2.36 7.84 -34.61
CA ALA A 345 2.88 6.69 -35.34
C ALA A 345 4.25 6.32 -34.75
N VAL A 346 4.42 5.04 -34.42
CA VAL A 346 5.67 4.51 -33.89
C VAL A 346 6.14 3.32 -34.72
N ASP A 347 7.44 3.08 -34.71
CA ASP A 347 8.00 1.88 -35.32
C ASP A 347 7.78 0.63 -34.43
N SER A 348 8.24 -0.52 -34.91
CA SER A 348 8.15 -1.79 -34.18
C SER A 348 8.98 -1.85 -32.89
N TYR A 349 9.76 -0.80 -32.59
CA TYR A 349 10.52 -0.61 -31.36
C TYR A 349 9.92 0.48 -30.47
N LEU A 350 8.71 0.94 -30.79
CA LEU A 350 7.93 1.93 -30.05
C LEU A 350 8.54 3.34 -30.06
N ARG A 351 9.41 3.63 -31.04
CA ARG A 351 10.03 4.95 -31.24
C ARG A 351 9.12 5.82 -32.10
N VAL A 352 8.97 7.09 -31.73
CA VAL A 352 8.14 8.04 -32.48
C VAL A 352 8.72 8.27 -33.87
N GLN A 353 7.87 8.26 -34.89
CA GLN A 353 8.26 8.50 -36.28
C GLN A 353 8.05 9.97 -36.68
N VAL A 354 8.84 10.42 -37.65
CA VAL A 354 8.73 11.72 -38.32
C VAL A 354 8.74 11.53 -39.83
N GLU A 355 8.00 12.38 -40.54
CA GLU A 355 7.81 12.36 -41.98
C GLU A 355 8.42 13.61 -42.61
N THR A 356 9.19 13.44 -43.67
CA THR A 356 9.74 14.53 -44.49
C THR A 356 9.58 14.22 -45.97
N GLN A 357 9.57 15.26 -46.82
CA GLN A 357 9.52 15.08 -48.27
C GLN A 357 10.93 14.81 -48.81
N GLY A 358 11.10 13.70 -49.52
CA GLY A 358 12.34 13.38 -50.23
C GLY A 358 12.50 14.17 -51.54
N PRO A 359 13.69 14.09 -52.18
CA PRO A 359 14.02 14.82 -53.40
C PRO A 359 13.05 14.59 -54.58
N ASN A 360 12.33 13.46 -54.59
CA ASN A 360 11.39 13.07 -55.65
C ASN A 360 9.91 13.23 -55.24
N GLY A 361 9.61 13.99 -54.18
CA GLY A 361 8.25 14.13 -53.62
C GLY A 361 7.73 12.90 -52.86
N LYS A 362 8.51 11.81 -52.78
CA LYS A 362 8.18 10.62 -52.00
C LYS A 362 8.39 10.89 -50.50
N GLN A 363 7.40 10.53 -49.69
CA GLN A 363 7.45 10.67 -48.23
C GLN A 363 8.51 9.72 -47.64
N ILE A 364 9.40 10.25 -46.81
CA ILE A 364 10.44 9.51 -46.11
C ILE A 364 10.11 9.52 -44.62
N THR A 365 10.00 8.33 -44.03
CA THR A 365 9.77 8.15 -42.59
C THR A 365 11.09 7.88 -41.88
N LYS A 366 11.37 8.65 -40.82
CA LYS A 366 12.54 8.50 -39.92
C LYS A 366 12.05 8.29 -38.49
N VAL A 367 12.94 7.85 -37.61
CA VAL A 367 12.67 7.78 -36.15
C VAL A 367 13.20 9.01 -35.45
N LEU A 368 12.44 9.52 -34.50
CA LEU A 368 12.84 10.60 -33.60
C LEU A 368 13.75 10.01 -32.50
N PRO A 369 15.02 10.43 -32.40
CA PRO A 369 15.95 9.87 -31.43
C PRO A 369 15.45 10.07 -30.00
N ASP A 370 15.64 9.05 -29.16
CA ASP A 370 15.37 9.08 -27.72
C ASP A 370 13.90 9.36 -27.30
N VAL A 371 12.96 9.39 -28.25
CA VAL A 371 11.54 9.63 -27.99
C VAL A 371 10.72 8.39 -28.33
N TYR A 372 9.98 7.92 -27.33
CA TYR A 372 9.13 6.74 -27.39
C TYR A 372 7.70 7.11 -27.03
N ALA A 373 6.73 6.35 -27.54
CA ALA A 373 5.33 6.51 -27.16
C ALA A 373 4.65 5.15 -27.02
N ILE A 374 3.90 4.96 -25.93
CA ILE A 374 3.29 3.66 -25.55
C ILE A 374 1.90 3.85 -24.94
N GLY A 375 1.09 2.79 -24.95
CA GLY A 375 -0.31 2.81 -24.53
C GLY A 375 -1.22 3.48 -25.57
N ASP A 376 -2.40 3.91 -25.15
CA ASP A 376 -3.48 4.37 -26.04
C ASP A 376 -3.15 5.65 -26.86
N CYS A 377 -2.04 6.34 -26.56
CA CYS A 377 -1.59 7.52 -27.31
C CYS A 377 -0.73 7.19 -28.54
N ALA A 378 -0.39 5.92 -28.78
CA ALA A 378 0.51 5.52 -29.85
C ALA A 378 0.12 4.16 -30.45
N ASN A 379 0.48 3.94 -31.71
CA ASN A 379 0.26 2.65 -32.37
C ASN A 379 1.30 2.39 -33.47
N ILE A 380 1.70 1.13 -33.62
CA ILE A 380 2.67 0.72 -34.65
C ILE A 380 2.02 0.90 -36.02
N GLU A 381 2.76 1.47 -36.97
CA GLU A 381 2.28 1.66 -38.34
C GLU A 381 1.91 0.31 -38.99
N GLY A 382 0.76 0.26 -39.66
CA GLY A 382 0.21 -0.98 -40.24
C GLY A 382 -0.53 -1.89 -39.25
N GLU A 383 -0.17 -1.87 -37.96
CA GLU A 383 -0.85 -2.64 -36.92
C GLU A 383 -2.03 -1.90 -36.28
N SER A 384 -2.94 -2.64 -35.64
CA SER A 384 -4.06 -2.07 -34.89
C SER A 384 -4.22 -2.80 -33.58
N PHE A 385 -3.68 -2.20 -32.51
CA PHE A 385 -3.89 -2.71 -31.17
C PHE A 385 -5.17 -2.16 -30.56
N PRO A 386 -5.91 -2.98 -29.78
CA PRO A 386 -7.03 -2.48 -29.01
C PRO A 386 -6.52 -1.63 -27.83
N ALA A 387 -7.20 -0.51 -27.56
CA ALA A 387 -6.89 0.40 -26.43
C ALA A 387 -7.21 -0.29 -25.09
N THR A 388 -6.27 -1.11 -24.62
CA THR A 388 -6.45 -2.00 -23.47
C THR A 388 -5.26 -1.96 -22.53
N ALA A 389 -5.53 -2.21 -21.25
CA ALA A 389 -4.50 -2.36 -20.22
C ALA A 389 -3.42 -3.39 -20.56
N GLN A 390 -3.80 -4.48 -21.26
CA GLN A 390 -2.88 -5.56 -21.63
C GLN A 390 -1.82 -5.08 -22.62
N VAL A 391 -2.22 -4.35 -23.67
CA VAL A 391 -1.30 -3.77 -24.66
C VAL A 391 -0.35 -2.81 -23.96
N ALA A 392 -0.90 -1.87 -23.18
CA ALA A 392 -0.13 -0.87 -22.45
C ALA A 392 0.93 -1.48 -21.51
N SER A 393 0.55 -2.52 -20.75
CA SER A 393 1.47 -3.21 -19.83
C SER A 393 2.56 -4.00 -20.55
N GLN A 394 2.21 -4.69 -21.65
CA GLN A 394 3.18 -5.45 -22.44
C GLN A 394 4.20 -4.53 -23.11
N GLN A 395 3.75 -3.40 -23.67
CA GLN A 395 4.63 -2.36 -24.23
C GLN A 395 5.56 -1.80 -23.16
N ALA A 396 5.04 -1.51 -21.97
CA ALA A 396 5.83 -1.02 -20.85
C ALA A 396 6.90 -2.02 -20.39
N THR A 397 6.56 -3.31 -20.28
CA THR A 397 7.52 -4.38 -19.93
C THR A 397 8.59 -4.53 -21.01
N TYR A 398 8.20 -4.52 -22.29
CA TYR A 398 9.13 -4.59 -23.41
C TYR A 398 10.14 -3.44 -23.39
N LEU A 399 9.65 -2.20 -23.26
CA LEU A 399 10.51 -1.02 -23.26
C LEU A 399 11.37 -0.92 -22.01
N GLY A 400 10.84 -1.30 -20.83
CA GLY A 400 11.59 -1.34 -19.59
C GLY A 400 12.76 -2.32 -19.64
N LYS A 401 12.56 -3.52 -20.19
CA LYS A 401 13.65 -4.49 -20.45
C LYS A 401 14.70 -3.90 -21.38
N ARG A 402 14.28 -3.17 -22.42
CA ARG A 402 15.18 -2.51 -23.37
C ARG A 402 16.05 -1.45 -22.70
N PHE A 403 15.47 -0.62 -21.82
CA PHE A 403 16.22 0.41 -21.09
C PHE A 403 17.18 -0.18 -20.06
N ASN A 404 16.83 -1.31 -19.43
CA ASN A 404 17.70 -1.96 -18.45
C ASN A 404 18.93 -2.66 -19.05
N ALA A 405 18.93 -2.96 -20.34
CA ALA A 405 20.02 -3.69 -21.00
C ALA A 405 21.28 -2.83 -21.29
N GLY A 406 21.23 -1.51 -21.05
CA GLY A 406 22.35 -0.60 -21.29
C GLY A 406 22.72 -0.40 -22.77
N THR A 407 23.77 0.37 -23.04
CA THR A 407 24.34 0.63 -24.39
C THR A 407 25.44 -0.37 -24.79
N SER A 408 25.75 -1.35 -23.94
CA SER A 408 26.80 -2.34 -24.16
C SER A 408 26.37 -3.45 -25.13
N SER A 409 27.32 -3.84 -25.98
CA SER A 409 27.22 -4.59 -27.24
C SER A 409 26.91 -6.11 -27.12
N GLN A 410 26.03 -6.53 -26.21
CA GLN A 410 25.41 -7.87 -26.21
C GLN A 410 23.88 -7.79 -26.02
N GLY A 411 23.28 -6.92 -26.85
CA GLY A 411 22.15 -6.04 -26.56
C GLY A 411 20.74 -6.60 -26.23
N PRO A 412 19.72 -5.71 -26.21
CA PRO A 412 18.32 -6.00 -25.83
C PRO A 412 17.70 -7.05 -26.76
N PRO A 413 16.43 -7.51 -26.56
CA PRO A 413 15.73 -8.20 -27.64
C PRO A 413 15.87 -7.39 -28.93
N THR A 414 16.63 -7.93 -29.89
CA THR A 414 16.71 -7.44 -31.27
C THR A 414 15.35 -7.55 -31.95
N ALA A 415 14.48 -8.38 -31.38
CA ALA A 415 13.14 -8.62 -31.85
C ALA A 415 12.21 -7.41 -31.65
N PRO A 416 11.37 -7.09 -32.65
CA PRO A 416 10.32 -6.08 -32.55
C PRO A 416 9.27 -6.43 -31.48
N PHE A 417 8.52 -5.43 -31.04
CA PHE A 417 7.39 -5.63 -30.12
C PHE A 417 6.30 -6.46 -30.81
N HIS A 418 5.83 -7.51 -30.12
CA HIS A 418 4.69 -8.31 -30.54
C HIS A 418 3.68 -8.42 -29.40
N PHE A 419 2.44 -7.99 -29.66
CA PHE A 419 1.35 -8.10 -28.68
C PHE A 419 0.86 -9.54 -28.57
N ARG A 420 0.72 -10.03 -27.34
CA ARG A 420 0.11 -11.32 -27.03
C ARG A 420 -1.26 -11.11 -26.41
N ASN A 421 -2.33 -11.46 -27.12
CA ASN A 421 -3.69 -11.36 -26.59
C ASN A 421 -3.96 -12.46 -25.56
N TRP A 422 -4.25 -12.09 -24.31
CA TRP A 422 -4.56 -13.05 -23.24
C TRP A 422 -6.05 -13.33 -23.06
N GLY A 423 -6.90 -12.77 -23.92
CA GLY A 423 -8.35 -12.87 -23.82
C GLY A 423 -8.97 -11.67 -23.11
N THR A 424 -10.29 -11.54 -23.28
CA THR A 424 -11.11 -10.45 -22.73
C THR A 424 -12.12 -11.02 -21.76
N MET A 425 -12.44 -10.28 -20.69
CA MET A 425 -13.43 -10.67 -19.69
C MET A 425 -14.36 -9.51 -19.35
N ALA A 426 -15.58 -9.84 -18.90
CA ALA A 426 -16.53 -8.87 -18.36
C ALA A 426 -17.41 -9.52 -17.29
N TYR A 427 -17.57 -8.84 -16.14
CA TYR A 427 -18.55 -9.21 -15.12
C TYR A 427 -19.99 -8.89 -15.56
N LEU A 428 -20.94 -9.76 -15.21
CA LEU A 428 -22.36 -9.70 -15.63
C LEU A 428 -23.36 -9.72 -14.47
N GLY A 429 -22.91 -9.57 -13.22
CA GLY A 429 -23.81 -9.55 -12.06
C GLY A 429 -24.13 -10.94 -11.51
N GLY A 430 -24.56 -11.00 -10.25
CA GLY A 430 -24.98 -12.23 -9.59
C GLY A 430 -23.95 -13.37 -9.69
N TRP A 431 -22.67 -13.08 -9.46
CA TRP A 431 -21.57 -14.05 -9.48
C TRP A 431 -21.33 -14.70 -10.86
N ARG A 432 -21.65 -14.00 -11.95
CA ARG A 432 -21.45 -14.47 -13.34
C ARG A 432 -20.52 -13.55 -14.11
N ALA A 433 -19.71 -14.12 -15.00
CA ALA A 433 -18.89 -13.37 -15.95
C ALA A 433 -18.87 -14.07 -17.32
N ILE A 434 -18.22 -13.44 -18.29
CA ILE A 434 -17.83 -14.03 -19.57
C ILE A 434 -16.33 -13.83 -19.80
N HIS A 435 -15.71 -14.78 -20.46
CA HIS A 435 -14.32 -14.74 -20.89
C HIS A 435 -14.22 -15.29 -22.33
N GLN A 436 -13.44 -14.63 -23.17
CA GLN A 436 -13.17 -15.07 -24.54
C GLN A 436 -11.68 -14.96 -24.87
N LYS A 437 -11.09 -16.03 -25.41
CA LYS A 437 -9.72 -16.06 -25.93
C LYS A 437 -9.67 -16.84 -27.26
N GLY A 438 -9.60 -16.13 -28.38
CA GLY A 438 -9.70 -16.77 -29.69
C GLY A 438 -11.08 -17.41 -29.86
N ALA A 439 -11.11 -18.72 -30.13
CA ALA A 439 -12.34 -19.51 -30.20
C ALA A 439 -12.80 -20.08 -28.83
N ASP A 440 -11.97 -19.98 -27.80
CA ASP A 440 -12.30 -20.50 -26.46
C ASP A 440 -13.20 -19.51 -25.71
N GLU A 441 -14.33 -20.01 -25.23
CA GLU A 441 -15.34 -19.23 -24.48
C GLU A 441 -15.62 -19.87 -23.12
N LEU A 442 -15.73 -19.03 -22.08
CA LEU A 442 -16.15 -19.45 -20.74
C LEU A 442 -17.23 -18.48 -20.24
N LYS A 443 -18.29 -19.01 -19.63
CA LYS A 443 -19.43 -18.22 -19.13
C LYS A 443 -19.89 -18.65 -17.75
N GLY A 444 -20.62 -17.77 -17.06
CA GLY A 444 -21.26 -18.07 -15.77
C GLY A 444 -20.27 -18.04 -14.59
N ARG A 445 -20.50 -18.88 -13.58
CA ARG A 445 -19.72 -18.88 -12.33
C ARG A 445 -18.26 -19.27 -12.52
N ALA A 446 -17.96 -20.21 -13.43
CA ALA A 446 -16.59 -20.58 -13.74
C ALA A 446 -15.79 -19.41 -14.33
N ALA A 447 -16.41 -18.66 -15.26
CA ALA A 447 -15.82 -17.42 -15.77
C ALA A 447 -15.67 -16.35 -14.68
N TRP A 448 -16.61 -16.28 -13.74
CA TRP A 448 -16.51 -15.36 -12.61
C TRP A 448 -15.35 -15.69 -11.66
N ILE A 449 -15.12 -16.98 -11.35
CA ILE A 449 -13.95 -17.41 -10.57
C ILE A 449 -12.67 -17.04 -11.30
N LEU A 450 -12.60 -17.31 -12.61
CA LEU A 450 -11.46 -16.92 -13.44
C LEU A 450 -11.24 -15.39 -13.41
N TRP A 451 -12.29 -14.59 -13.60
CA TRP A 451 -12.25 -13.13 -13.55
C TRP A 451 -11.73 -12.64 -12.19
N ARG A 452 -12.27 -13.18 -11.08
CA ARG A 452 -11.91 -12.78 -9.72
C ARG A 452 -10.46 -13.13 -9.41
N THR A 453 -10.03 -14.34 -9.73
CA THR A 453 -8.65 -14.81 -9.51
C THR A 453 -7.63 -14.05 -10.38
N ALA A 454 -7.96 -13.82 -11.65
CA ALA A 454 -7.07 -13.11 -12.58
C ALA A 454 -6.84 -11.65 -12.18
N TYR A 455 -7.84 -10.98 -11.60
CA TYR A 455 -7.68 -9.60 -11.12
C TYR A 455 -7.06 -9.53 -9.71
N LEU A 456 -7.40 -10.44 -8.79
CA LEU A 456 -6.76 -10.53 -7.47
C LEU A 456 -5.24 -10.76 -7.58
N THR A 457 -4.81 -11.66 -8.45
CA THR A 457 -3.38 -11.93 -8.71
C THR A 457 -2.65 -10.73 -9.34
N LYS A 458 -3.35 -9.90 -10.12
CA LYS A 458 -2.79 -8.67 -10.71
C LYS A 458 -2.77 -7.48 -9.75
N THR A 459 -3.70 -7.38 -8.81
CA THR A 459 -3.63 -6.39 -7.71
C THR A 459 -2.61 -6.77 -6.64
N ALA A 460 -2.32 -8.06 -6.47
CA ALA A 460 -1.33 -8.58 -5.52
C ALA A 460 0.14 -8.43 -5.97
N MET A 461 0.44 -7.63 -7.00
CA MET A 461 1.82 -7.44 -7.52
C MET A 461 2.71 -6.51 -6.66
N ALA A 462 2.49 -6.49 -5.35
CA ALA A 462 3.50 -6.13 -4.36
C ALA A 462 3.93 -7.44 -3.69
N LYS A 463 5.24 -7.74 -3.66
CA LYS A 463 5.74 -8.87 -2.89
C LYS A 463 5.19 -8.78 -1.47
N PRO A 464 4.70 -9.88 -0.87
CA PRO A 464 4.25 -9.86 0.52
C PRO A 464 5.36 -9.25 1.38
N THR A 465 5.03 -8.32 2.27
CA THR A 465 5.96 -7.90 3.31
C THR A 465 6.11 -9.08 4.27
N VAL A 466 7.24 -9.78 4.18
CA VAL A 466 7.52 -10.99 4.98
C VAL A 466 8.12 -10.58 6.32
N ASN A 467 7.62 -11.15 7.41
CA ASN A 467 8.20 -10.99 8.73
C ASN A 467 9.19 -12.12 9.02
N TYR A 468 10.46 -11.77 9.13
CA TYR A 468 11.56 -12.73 9.34
C TYR A 468 11.94 -12.94 10.81
N SER A 469 11.15 -12.43 11.77
CA SER A 469 11.48 -12.44 13.21
C SER A 469 11.84 -13.84 13.73
N LEU A 470 10.97 -14.83 13.50
CA LEU A 470 11.19 -16.22 13.92
C LEU A 470 10.92 -17.16 12.76
N TYR A 471 12.00 -17.70 12.20
CA TYR A 471 11.99 -18.54 11.02
C TYR A 471 12.19 -20.01 11.38
N LEU A 472 11.13 -20.81 11.25
CA LEU A 472 11.21 -22.25 11.43
C LEU A 472 11.67 -22.94 10.14
N VAL A 473 12.73 -23.72 10.24
CA VAL A 473 13.15 -24.68 9.22
C VAL A 473 12.86 -26.09 9.73
N THR A 474 12.10 -26.88 8.98
CA THR A 474 11.72 -28.23 9.41
C THR A 474 12.90 -29.21 9.32
N ASP A 475 12.86 -30.24 10.15
CA ASP A 475 13.64 -31.45 9.94
C ASP A 475 12.76 -32.65 10.29
N SER A 476 12.80 -33.68 9.44
CA SER A 476 11.96 -34.88 9.57
C SER A 476 12.78 -36.12 9.92
N THR A 477 14.08 -35.98 10.18
CA THR A 477 14.88 -37.15 10.56
C THR A 477 14.53 -37.64 11.96
N PRO A 478 14.60 -38.96 12.22
CA PRO A 478 14.29 -39.53 13.53
C PRO A 478 15.13 -38.94 14.68
N GLU A 479 16.35 -38.47 14.40
CA GLU A 479 17.22 -37.87 15.43
C GLU A 479 16.71 -36.54 15.97
N ILE A 480 15.91 -35.79 15.19
CA ILE A 480 15.41 -34.47 15.58
C ILE A 480 13.91 -34.52 15.87
N LEU A 481 13.12 -35.11 14.99
CA LEU A 481 11.67 -35.18 15.14
C LEU A 481 11.24 -36.24 16.17
N GLY A 482 11.99 -37.34 16.25
CA GLY A 482 11.59 -38.55 16.97
C GLY A 482 10.39 -39.22 16.28
N ASP A 483 9.50 -39.83 17.08
CA ASP A 483 8.28 -40.51 16.59
C ASP A 483 7.07 -39.57 16.44
N ARG A 484 7.28 -38.25 16.52
CA ARG A 484 6.20 -37.26 16.48
C ARG A 484 5.78 -36.93 15.06
N ASN A 485 4.54 -36.48 14.90
CA ASN A 485 4.02 -36.00 13.64
C ASN A 485 4.56 -34.59 13.33
N LEU A 486 5.11 -34.38 12.13
CA LEU A 486 5.70 -33.11 11.72
C LEU A 486 4.65 -31.99 11.64
N GLU A 487 3.47 -32.30 11.11
CA GLU A 487 2.38 -31.34 10.96
C GLU A 487 1.93 -30.77 12.31
N GLU A 488 1.79 -31.62 13.34
CA GLU A 488 1.45 -31.22 14.71
C GLU A 488 2.51 -30.31 15.34
N VAL A 489 3.79 -30.66 15.18
CA VAL A 489 4.92 -29.85 15.69
C VAL A 489 4.98 -28.49 15.01
N VAL A 490 4.77 -28.44 13.69
CA VAL A 490 4.72 -27.19 12.93
C VAL A 490 3.53 -26.35 13.35
N GLU A 491 2.33 -26.93 13.49
CA GLU A 491 1.14 -26.20 13.93
C GLU A 491 1.32 -25.61 15.33
N ALA A 492 1.86 -26.39 16.28
CA ALA A 492 2.19 -25.89 17.63
C ALA A 492 3.20 -24.72 17.57
N SER A 493 4.24 -24.83 16.73
CA SER A 493 5.23 -23.76 16.55
C SER A 493 4.61 -22.48 15.95
N LEU A 494 3.65 -22.63 15.02
CA LEU A 494 2.91 -21.50 14.43
C LEU A 494 2.00 -20.82 15.46
N ARG A 495 1.33 -21.59 16.34
CA ARG A 495 0.57 -21.02 17.48
C ARG A 495 1.47 -20.21 18.42
N GLY A 496 2.70 -20.68 18.62
CA GLY A 496 3.72 -20.01 19.43
C GLY A 496 4.37 -18.78 18.79
N GLY A 497 4.03 -18.44 17.54
CA GLY A 497 4.45 -17.16 16.92
C GLY A 497 5.57 -17.27 15.88
N VAL A 498 5.81 -18.44 15.29
CA VAL A 498 6.63 -18.55 14.07
C VAL A 498 6.06 -17.65 12.97
N THR A 499 6.93 -16.87 12.31
CA THR A 499 6.52 -15.86 11.32
C THR A 499 6.82 -16.26 9.88
N ILE A 500 7.61 -17.32 9.68
CA ILE A 500 7.92 -17.92 8.37
C ILE A 500 8.30 -19.39 8.56
N LEU A 501 7.81 -20.24 7.65
CA LEU A 501 8.04 -21.69 7.66
C LEU A 501 8.81 -22.12 6.41
N GLN A 502 9.86 -22.91 6.58
CA GLN A 502 10.55 -23.58 5.49
C GLN A 502 10.45 -25.09 5.65
N TYR A 503 9.89 -25.75 4.64
CA TYR A 503 9.93 -27.19 4.53
C TYR A 503 11.26 -27.64 3.92
N ARG A 504 12.05 -28.32 4.74
CA ARG A 504 13.32 -28.94 4.35
C ARG A 504 13.21 -30.46 4.49
N ASN A 505 13.36 -31.14 3.34
CA ASN A 505 13.39 -32.59 3.26
C ASN A 505 14.36 -33.02 2.14
N LYS A 506 15.47 -33.68 2.51
CA LYS A 506 16.53 -34.09 1.58
C LYS A 506 16.46 -35.55 1.15
N HIS A 507 15.63 -36.37 1.80
CA HIS A 507 15.71 -37.83 1.69
C HIS A 507 14.41 -38.51 1.26
N SER A 508 13.26 -37.82 1.32
CA SER A 508 11.99 -38.42 0.91
C SER A 508 11.82 -38.44 -0.61
N GLU A 509 11.08 -39.44 -1.08
CA GLU A 509 10.60 -39.49 -2.46
C GLU A 509 9.74 -38.26 -2.79
N ARG A 510 9.79 -37.84 -4.05
CA ARG A 510 9.14 -36.61 -4.53
C ARG A 510 7.64 -36.56 -4.19
N ASN A 511 6.91 -37.65 -4.40
CA ASN A 511 5.46 -37.68 -4.19
C ASN A 511 5.09 -37.46 -2.72
N VAL A 512 5.85 -38.08 -1.81
CA VAL A 512 5.69 -37.90 -0.36
C VAL A 512 6.00 -36.45 0.03
N ALA A 513 7.11 -35.91 -0.49
CA ALA A 513 7.50 -34.52 -0.21
C ALA A 513 6.45 -33.50 -0.69
N VAL A 514 5.84 -33.71 -1.85
CA VAL A 514 4.75 -32.87 -2.37
C VAL A 514 3.51 -32.96 -1.49
N GLU A 515 3.13 -34.16 -1.05
CA GLU A 515 1.95 -34.35 -0.19
C GLU A 515 2.14 -33.66 1.18
N THR A 516 3.29 -33.86 1.83
CA THR A 516 3.61 -33.19 3.10
C THR A 516 3.67 -31.68 2.90
N ALA A 517 4.29 -31.18 1.83
CA ALA A 517 4.34 -29.74 1.56
C ALA A 517 2.94 -29.12 1.39
N LYS A 518 1.99 -29.82 0.74
CA LYS A 518 0.59 -29.38 0.65
C LYS A 518 -0.09 -29.31 2.01
N LYS A 519 0.13 -30.29 2.88
CA LYS A 519 -0.41 -30.29 4.26
C LYS A 519 0.15 -29.12 5.07
N LEU A 520 1.46 -28.94 5.06
CA LEU A 520 2.12 -27.83 5.74
C LEU A 520 1.67 -26.46 5.21
N HIS A 521 1.43 -26.34 3.90
CA HIS A 521 0.92 -25.10 3.30
C HIS A 521 -0.50 -24.78 3.75
N ALA A 522 -1.36 -25.79 3.85
CA ALA A 522 -2.71 -25.62 4.38
C ALA A 522 -2.69 -25.13 5.84
N ILE A 523 -1.79 -25.69 6.66
CA ILE A 523 -1.57 -25.26 8.05
C ILE A 523 -1.05 -23.82 8.09
N SER A 524 0.03 -23.51 7.38
CA SER A 524 0.67 -22.19 7.44
C SER A 524 -0.26 -21.06 6.98
N ARG A 525 -1.12 -21.33 5.98
CA ARG A 525 -2.14 -20.39 5.50
C ARG A 525 -3.17 -20.02 6.57
N ARG A 526 -3.57 -20.95 7.45
CA ARG A 526 -4.50 -20.65 8.57
C ARG A 526 -3.92 -19.60 9.52
N TYR A 527 -2.60 -19.57 9.65
CA TYR A 527 -1.88 -18.61 10.50
C TYR A 527 -1.36 -17.38 9.75
N ASN A 528 -1.64 -17.26 8.44
CA ASN A 528 -1.10 -16.22 7.57
C ASN A 528 0.44 -16.17 7.56
N VAL A 529 1.08 -17.34 7.60
CA VAL A 529 2.54 -17.51 7.59
C VAL A 529 2.99 -18.12 6.25
N PRO A 530 3.97 -17.51 5.54
CA PRO A 530 4.43 -18.01 4.25
C PRO A 530 5.20 -19.33 4.39
N LEU A 531 4.99 -20.23 3.42
CA LEU A 531 5.75 -21.46 3.28
C LEU A 531 6.82 -21.31 2.17
N LEU A 532 8.06 -21.64 2.52
CA LEU A 532 9.17 -21.79 1.58
C LEU A 532 9.57 -23.25 1.44
N ILE A 533 9.97 -23.67 0.24
CA ILE A 533 10.56 -25.00 0.01
C ILE A 533 12.07 -24.87 -0.11
N ASN A 534 12.80 -25.74 0.60
CA ASN A 534 14.25 -25.79 0.55
C ASN A 534 14.72 -26.56 -0.70
N ASP A 535 15.60 -25.94 -1.50
CA ASP A 535 16.33 -26.45 -2.68
C ASP A 535 15.44 -26.88 -3.88
N ARG A 536 14.23 -27.40 -3.63
CA ARG A 536 13.32 -28.03 -4.61
C ARG A 536 12.36 -27.02 -5.26
N VAL A 537 12.90 -26.27 -6.22
CA VAL A 537 12.14 -25.29 -7.03
C VAL A 537 10.97 -25.94 -7.78
N ASP A 538 11.13 -27.19 -8.21
CA ASP A 538 10.09 -27.98 -8.87
C ASP A 538 8.86 -28.19 -7.98
N ILE A 539 9.07 -28.55 -6.71
CA ILE A 539 7.99 -28.77 -5.74
C ILE A 539 7.28 -27.45 -5.43
N ALA A 540 8.05 -26.36 -5.22
CA ALA A 540 7.47 -25.04 -4.95
C ALA A 540 6.59 -24.53 -6.10
N ALA A 541 7.02 -24.77 -7.34
CA ALA A 541 6.24 -24.43 -8.53
C ALA A 541 4.97 -25.29 -8.66
N GLU A 542 5.04 -26.59 -8.33
CA GLU A 542 3.89 -27.50 -8.42
C GLU A 542 2.80 -27.18 -7.38
N ILE A 543 3.18 -26.89 -6.13
CA ILE A 543 2.21 -26.60 -5.06
C ILE A 543 1.82 -25.11 -5.00
N ASP A 544 2.48 -24.26 -5.79
CA ASP A 544 2.29 -22.81 -5.84
C ASP A 544 2.44 -22.11 -4.47
N CYS A 545 3.39 -22.54 -3.64
CA CYS A 545 3.68 -21.92 -2.34
C CYS A 545 4.41 -20.57 -2.48
N GLU A 546 4.66 -19.87 -1.38
CA GLU A 546 5.10 -18.46 -1.39
C GLU A 546 6.53 -18.27 -1.90
N GLY A 547 7.38 -19.30 -1.85
CA GLY A 547 8.72 -19.22 -2.41
C GLY A 547 9.64 -20.41 -2.11
N VAL A 548 10.94 -20.17 -2.28
CA VAL A 548 12.03 -21.14 -2.04
C VAL A 548 13.18 -20.51 -1.28
N HIS A 549 14.01 -21.38 -0.71
CA HIS A 549 15.35 -21.04 -0.25
C HIS A 549 16.35 -21.95 -0.93
N ILE A 550 17.44 -21.37 -1.43
CA ILE A 550 18.49 -22.09 -2.16
C ILE A 550 19.85 -21.95 -1.46
N GLY A 551 20.58 -23.06 -1.39
CA GLY A 551 21.98 -23.09 -0.97
C GLY A 551 22.94 -22.78 -2.12
N GLN A 552 24.25 -22.80 -1.81
CA GLN A 552 25.33 -22.49 -2.76
C GLN A 552 25.57 -23.59 -3.80
N ASP A 553 25.29 -24.85 -3.44
CA ASP A 553 25.50 -26.02 -4.29
C ASP A 553 24.22 -26.42 -5.08
N ASP A 554 23.14 -25.63 -4.96
CA ASP A 554 21.83 -25.92 -5.54
C ASP A 554 21.61 -25.19 -6.89
N MET A 555 20.37 -25.22 -7.41
CA MET A 555 19.98 -24.46 -8.60
C MET A 555 20.32 -22.97 -8.44
N ALA A 556 20.96 -22.39 -9.47
CA ALA A 556 21.31 -20.98 -9.48
C ALA A 556 20.08 -20.07 -9.35
N TYR A 557 20.24 -18.92 -8.69
CA TYR A 557 19.17 -17.95 -8.45
C TYR A 557 18.44 -17.57 -9.75
N GLU A 558 19.17 -17.34 -10.83
CA GLU A 558 18.63 -16.88 -12.11
C GLU A 558 17.70 -17.93 -12.74
N GLU A 559 18.00 -19.22 -12.55
CA GLU A 559 17.17 -20.33 -13.02
C GLU A 559 15.92 -20.48 -12.16
N ALA A 560 16.08 -20.44 -10.83
CA ALA A 560 14.95 -20.46 -9.91
C ALA A 560 13.99 -19.29 -10.18
N ARG A 561 14.52 -18.09 -10.45
CA ARG A 561 13.74 -16.90 -10.80
C ARG A 561 13.02 -17.03 -12.14
N LYS A 562 13.62 -17.70 -13.14
CA LYS A 562 12.94 -17.98 -14.43
C LYS A 562 11.75 -18.91 -14.24
N ILE A 563 11.85 -19.91 -13.36
CA ILE A 563 10.79 -20.89 -13.10
C ILE A 563 9.66 -20.27 -12.27
N LEU A 564 10.00 -19.63 -11.14
CA LEU A 564 9.03 -19.14 -10.16
C LEU A 564 8.44 -17.76 -10.51
N GLY A 565 9.07 -17.04 -11.44
CA GLY A 565 8.66 -15.70 -11.83
C GLY A 565 9.02 -14.62 -10.79
N PRO A 566 8.62 -13.36 -11.05
CA PRO A 566 9.13 -12.20 -10.31
C PRO A 566 8.53 -12.01 -8.90
N ASN A 567 7.45 -12.73 -8.58
CA ASN A 567 6.64 -12.46 -7.39
C ASN A 567 6.92 -13.39 -6.21
N LYS A 568 7.47 -14.58 -6.46
CA LYS A 568 7.80 -15.56 -5.42
C LYS A 568 9.03 -15.14 -4.64
N ILE A 569 9.09 -15.50 -3.36
CA ILE A 569 10.23 -15.22 -2.49
C ILE A 569 11.37 -16.19 -2.84
N ILE A 570 12.58 -15.68 -3.02
CA ILE A 570 13.79 -16.49 -3.19
C ILE A 570 14.84 -16.05 -2.18
N GLY A 571 15.06 -16.88 -1.17
CA GLY A 571 16.13 -16.72 -0.19
C GLY A 571 17.40 -17.42 -0.62
N VAL A 572 18.55 -16.84 -0.28
CA VAL A 572 19.86 -17.43 -0.60
C VAL A 572 20.69 -17.59 0.68
N THR A 573 21.34 -18.73 0.85
CA THR A 573 22.32 -18.93 1.93
C THR A 573 23.60 -18.14 1.63
N ALA A 574 24.18 -17.47 2.62
CA ALA A 574 25.51 -16.85 2.51
C ALA A 574 26.34 -17.10 3.78
N SER A 575 27.61 -17.44 3.57
CA SER A 575 28.60 -17.71 4.63
C SER A 575 29.81 -16.77 4.54
N SER A 576 29.92 -15.96 3.49
CA SER A 576 30.97 -14.94 3.33
C SER A 576 30.42 -13.60 2.82
N LYS A 577 31.26 -12.55 2.85
CA LYS A 577 30.92 -11.23 2.31
C LYS A 577 30.66 -11.31 0.80
N GLU A 578 31.50 -12.04 0.09
CA GLU A 578 31.46 -12.22 -1.36
C GLU A 578 30.17 -12.94 -1.79
N GLU A 579 29.79 -14.00 -1.09
CA GLU A 579 28.55 -14.73 -1.35
C GLU A 579 27.31 -13.87 -1.10
N ALA A 580 27.30 -13.11 0.00
CA ALA A 580 26.18 -12.24 0.37
C ALA A 580 25.99 -11.11 -0.66
N LEU A 581 27.08 -10.48 -1.11
CA LEU A 581 27.02 -9.44 -2.14
C LEU A 581 26.57 -10.00 -3.48
N LYS A 582 27.11 -11.15 -3.91
CA LYS A 582 26.70 -11.82 -5.15
C LYS A 582 25.22 -12.19 -5.15
N ALA A 583 24.70 -12.69 -4.03
CA ALA A 583 23.28 -13.02 -3.90
C ALA A 583 22.39 -11.77 -4.00
N CYS A 584 22.80 -10.65 -3.39
CA CYS A 584 22.09 -9.38 -3.50
C CYS A 584 22.12 -8.81 -4.93
N GLU A 585 23.27 -8.88 -5.61
CA GLU A 585 23.44 -8.46 -7.01
C GLU A 585 22.55 -9.27 -7.96
N ALA A 586 22.41 -10.57 -7.72
CA ALA A 586 21.49 -11.44 -8.47
C ALA A 586 20.02 -11.07 -8.23
N GLY A 587 19.70 -10.45 -7.09
CA GLY A 587 18.36 -9.99 -6.72
C GLY A 587 17.65 -10.86 -5.68
N ALA A 588 18.39 -11.53 -4.78
CA ALA A 588 17.82 -12.28 -3.67
C ALA A 588 16.83 -11.44 -2.85
N ASP A 589 15.74 -12.08 -2.41
CA ASP A 589 14.69 -11.41 -1.62
C ASP A 589 15.06 -11.27 -0.15
N TYR A 590 15.89 -12.20 0.36
CA TYR A 590 16.49 -12.17 1.68
C TYR A 590 17.70 -13.12 1.72
N LEU A 591 18.53 -12.98 2.76
CA LEU A 591 19.68 -13.85 2.98
C LEU A 591 19.58 -14.66 4.28
N GLY A 592 19.92 -15.95 4.20
CA GLY A 592 20.19 -16.79 5.36
C GLY A 592 21.69 -16.82 5.64
N ILE A 593 22.12 -16.15 6.72
CA ILE A 593 23.53 -16.00 7.08
C ILE A 593 23.92 -17.08 8.10
N GLY A 594 24.87 -17.93 7.76
CA GLY A 594 25.27 -19.02 8.65
C GLY A 594 26.41 -19.85 8.08
N THR A 595 27.03 -20.73 8.86
CA THR A 595 26.53 -21.26 10.15
C THR A 595 27.12 -20.48 11.33
N VAL A 596 26.29 -19.98 12.27
CA VAL A 596 26.77 -19.17 13.42
C VAL A 596 27.55 -19.99 14.45
N TYR A 597 26.99 -21.13 14.88
CA TYR A 597 27.63 -22.09 15.79
C TYR A 597 27.58 -23.51 15.21
N SER A 598 28.31 -24.47 15.81
CA SER A 598 28.20 -25.88 15.42
C SER A 598 26.78 -26.42 15.66
N THR A 599 26.32 -27.33 14.80
CA THR A 599 24.95 -27.87 14.85
C THR A 599 24.95 -29.36 14.56
N GLN A 600 24.00 -30.09 15.12
CA GLN A 600 23.78 -31.50 14.80
C GLN A 600 22.99 -31.69 13.48
N THR A 601 22.26 -30.66 13.03
CA THR A 601 21.39 -30.69 11.84
C THR A 601 22.15 -30.71 10.51
N LYS A 602 23.39 -30.20 10.48
CA LYS A 602 24.26 -30.23 9.30
C LYS A 602 25.64 -30.76 9.71
N LYS A 603 25.92 -32.04 9.40
CA LYS A 603 27.20 -32.70 9.74
C LYS A 603 28.40 -32.18 8.92
N ASP A 604 28.13 -31.39 7.87
CA ASP A 604 29.12 -30.93 6.89
C ASP A 604 29.20 -29.37 6.87
N THR A 605 29.50 -28.76 8.02
CA THR A 605 29.62 -27.29 8.14
C THR A 605 31.01 -26.82 7.72
N LYS A 606 31.16 -26.43 6.44
CA LYS A 606 32.42 -25.96 5.84
C LYS A 606 33.01 -24.67 6.49
N SER A 607 32.24 -23.90 7.27
CA SER A 607 32.71 -22.67 7.90
C SER A 607 31.76 -22.16 9.01
N ILE A 608 32.19 -22.21 10.26
CA ILE A 608 31.51 -21.57 11.40
C ILE A 608 32.02 -20.14 11.50
N ILE A 609 31.13 -19.16 11.37
CA ILE A 609 31.50 -17.73 11.25
C ILE A 609 31.32 -16.92 12.54
N GLY A 610 30.52 -17.43 13.49
CA GLY A 610 30.18 -16.74 14.73
C GLY A 610 29.42 -15.41 14.53
N PRO A 611 29.00 -14.75 15.63
CA PRO A 611 28.33 -13.46 15.55
C PRO A 611 29.18 -12.34 14.91
N SER A 612 30.51 -12.41 15.05
CA SER A 612 31.44 -11.48 14.41
C SER A 612 31.41 -11.60 12.89
N GLY A 613 31.42 -12.81 12.33
CA GLY A 613 31.32 -13.01 10.89
C GLY A 613 29.98 -12.56 10.33
N VAL A 614 28.89 -12.74 11.08
CA VAL A 614 27.57 -12.18 10.71
C VAL A 614 27.62 -10.65 10.65
N ARG A 615 28.16 -9.99 11.68
CA ARG A 615 28.32 -8.52 11.71
C ARG A 615 29.13 -7.97 10.55
N ASP A 616 30.18 -8.68 10.18
CA ASP A 616 31.05 -8.39 9.04
C ASP A 616 30.28 -8.41 7.72
N ILE A 617 29.41 -9.41 7.52
CA ILE A 617 28.53 -9.52 6.35
C ILE A 617 27.49 -8.39 6.34
N LEU A 618 26.84 -8.12 7.48
CA LEU A 618 25.84 -7.05 7.59
C LEU A 618 26.43 -5.67 7.28
N SER A 619 27.66 -5.41 7.72
CA SER A 619 28.38 -4.17 7.42
C SER A 619 28.67 -4.06 5.92
N ALA A 620 29.20 -5.13 5.31
CA ALA A 620 29.47 -5.17 3.87
C ALA A 620 28.20 -4.96 3.03
N LEU A 621 27.08 -5.56 3.41
CA LEU A 621 25.78 -5.35 2.76
C LEU A 621 25.33 -3.90 2.83
N HIS A 622 25.47 -3.26 3.99
CA HIS A 622 25.13 -1.85 4.13
C HIS A 622 26.01 -0.96 3.24
N ASP A 623 27.33 -1.15 3.30
CA ASP A 623 28.32 -0.34 2.56
C ASP A 623 28.14 -0.46 1.03
N ALA A 624 27.71 -1.64 0.56
CA ALA A 624 27.39 -1.88 -0.85
C ALA A 624 25.99 -1.39 -1.28
N GLY A 625 25.21 -0.76 -0.38
CA GLY A 625 23.88 -0.23 -0.69
C GLY A 625 22.74 -1.26 -0.60
N TYR A 626 23.01 -2.46 -0.07
CA TYR A 626 22.04 -3.54 0.16
C TYR A 626 21.48 -3.57 1.59
N GLY A 627 21.59 -2.47 2.33
CA GLY A 627 21.16 -2.38 3.73
C GLY A 627 19.68 -2.73 3.97
N SER A 628 18.83 -2.53 2.96
CA SER A 628 17.39 -2.82 3.01
C SER A 628 17.01 -4.28 2.74
N ILE A 629 17.95 -5.13 2.29
CA ILE A 629 17.67 -6.55 2.06
C ILE A 629 17.57 -7.29 3.39
N PRO A 630 16.48 -8.03 3.67
CA PRO A 630 16.32 -8.76 4.92
C PRO A 630 17.37 -9.85 5.13
N THR A 631 17.78 -10.04 6.37
CA THR A 631 18.84 -10.96 6.78
C THR A 631 18.45 -11.73 8.04
N VAL A 632 18.54 -13.05 7.99
CA VAL A 632 18.34 -13.94 9.14
C VAL A 632 19.60 -14.73 9.40
N CYS A 633 19.96 -14.95 10.66
CA CYS A 633 21.06 -15.85 10.97
C CYS A 633 20.56 -17.27 11.23
N ILE A 634 21.38 -18.27 10.91
CA ILE A 634 21.06 -19.68 11.11
C ILE A 634 22.26 -20.46 11.63
N GLY A 635 21.97 -21.49 12.41
CA GLY A 635 22.93 -22.51 12.81
C GLY A 635 23.31 -22.42 14.28
N GLY A 636 22.77 -23.35 15.08
CA GLY A 636 23.06 -23.48 16.51
C GLY A 636 22.37 -22.41 17.36
N ILE A 637 21.39 -21.72 16.79
CA ILE A 637 20.57 -20.71 17.47
C ILE A 637 19.46 -21.41 18.28
N ASN A 638 19.31 -21.02 19.54
CA ASN A 638 18.31 -21.54 20.47
C ASN A 638 17.97 -20.47 21.53
N THR A 639 17.08 -20.79 22.48
CA THR A 639 16.57 -19.86 23.49
C THR A 639 17.66 -19.26 24.39
N SER A 640 18.78 -19.97 24.63
CA SER A 640 19.84 -19.50 25.53
C SER A 640 20.81 -18.52 24.87
N ASN A 641 20.95 -18.55 23.54
CA ASN A 641 21.90 -17.71 22.82
C ASN A 641 21.28 -16.71 21.82
N THR A 642 19.97 -16.78 21.55
CA THR A 642 19.31 -15.90 20.55
C THR A 642 19.55 -14.41 20.83
N ALA A 643 19.34 -13.96 22.07
CA ALA A 643 19.49 -12.55 22.42
C ALA A 643 20.95 -12.06 22.30
N SER A 644 21.91 -12.88 22.74
CA SER A 644 23.33 -12.53 22.67
C SER A 644 23.84 -12.52 21.23
N VAL A 645 23.38 -13.46 20.38
CA VAL A 645 23.71 -13.46 18.95
C VAL A 645 23.19 -12.22 18.25
N LEU A 646 21.91 -11.86 18.44
CA LEU A 646 21.32 -10.67 17.83
C LEU A 646 22.08 -9.40 18.24
N ALA A 647 22.39 -9.26 19.53
CA ALA A 647 23.15 -8.12 20.05
C ALA A 647 24.58 -8.08 19.50
N ALA A 648 25.28 -9.22 19.49
CA ALA A 648 26.68 -9.30 19.04
C ALA A 648 26.82 -9.22 17.51
N ALA A 649 25.82 -9.63 16.75
CA ALA A 649 25.83 -9.57 15.29
C ALA A 649 25.47 -8.18 14.74
N ALA A 650 24.80 -7.33 15.51
CA ALA A 650 24.38 -6.01 15.04
C ALA A 650 25.58 -5.12 14.69
N SER A 651 25.55 -4.50 13.50
CA SER A 651 26.43 -3.38 13.13
C SER A 651 25.74 -2.04 13.45
N PRO A 652 26.49 -0.93 13.53
CA PRO A 652 25.89 0.40 13.69
C PRO A 652 24.86 0.76 12.60
N SER A 653 25.00 0.16 11.42
CA SER A 653 24.25 0.54 10.21
C SER A 653 23.25 -0.52 9.73
N LYS A 654 23.36 -1.77 10.21
CA LYS A 654 22.45 -2.88 9.88
C LYS A 654 22.46 -3.94 11.00
N SER A 655 21.27 -4.38 11.39
CA SER A 655 21.07 -5.53 12.28
C SER A 655 20.33 -6.65 11.56
N LEU A 656 20.22 -7.80 12.23
CA LEU A 656 19.45 -8.95 11.74
C LEU A 656 17.95 -8.65 11.81
N ASP A 657 17.23 -9.12 10.80
CA ASP A 657 15.77 -9.03 10.71
C ASP A 657 15.09 -10.08 11.59
N GLY A 658 15.75 -11.22 11.81
CA GLY A 658 15.38 -12.22 12.81
C GLY A 658 16.32 -13.43 12.79
N VAL A 659 15.83 -14.56 13.31
CA VAL A 659 16.63 -15.79 13.47
C VAL A 659 15.93 -16.99 12.84
N ALA A 660 16.72 -17.90 12.27
CA ALA A 660 16.25 -19.18 11.77
C ALA A 660 16.70 -20.32 12.68
N VAL A 661 15.74 -21.19 13.03
CA VAL A 661 15.92 -22.28 13.98
C VAL A 661 15.36 -23.60 13.42
N VAL A 662 15.97 -24.71 13.85
CA VAL A 662 15.54 -26.07 13.50
C VAL A 662 15.22 -26.85 14.77
N SER A 663 16.24 -27.44 15.40
CA SER A 663 16.08 -28.33 16.56
C SER A 663 15.50 -27.62 17.78
N ALA A 664 15.74 -26.32 17.93
CA ALA A 664 15.18 -25.53 19.03
C ALA A 664 13.63 -25.50 19.05
N LEU A 665 12.98 -25.83 17.93
CA LEU A 665 11.53 -25.98 17.84
C LEU A 665 11.13 -27.41 17.50
N ILE A 666 11.73 -28.01 16.47
CA ILE A 666 11.36 -29.36 16.03
C ILE A 666 11.62 -30.40 17.12
N ALA A 667 12.73 -30.32 17.86
CA ALA A 667 13.05 -31.25 18.94
C ALA A 667 12.54 -30.78 20.32
N ALA A 668 11.85 -29.63 20.39
CA ALA A 668 11.34 -29.12 21.67
C ALA A 668 10.22 -30.01 22.21
N PRO A 669 10.19 -30.33 23.51
CA PRO A 669 9.07 -31.07 24.12
C PRO A 669 7.74 -30.35 23.94
N ASP A 670 7.74 -29.02 24.06
CA ASP A 670 6.63 -28.13 23.77
C ASP A 670 7.05 -27.07 22.73
N PRO A 671 6.76 -27.30 21.43
CA PRO A 671 7.13 -26.37 20.37
C PRO A 671 6.45 -25.00 20.47
N ALA A 672 5.23 -24.92 21.03
CA ALA A 672 4.50 -23.66 21.15
C ALA A 672 5.18 -22.75 22.19
N THR A 673 5.45 -23.28 23.38
CA THR A 673 6.18 -22.55 24.43
C THR A 673 7.58 -22.16 23.97
N ALA A 674 8.32 -23.06 23.33
CA ALA A 674 9.66 -22.77 22.80
C ALA A 674 9.65 -21.65 21.74
N ALA A 675 8.64 -21.63 20.86
CA ALA A 675 8.46 -20.57 19.88
C ALA A 675 8.11 -19.23 20.55
N CYS A 676 7.25 -19.23 21.57
CA CYS A 676 6.95 -18.03 22.34
C CYS A 676 8.21 -17.47 23.01
N ASP A 677 9.01 -18.31 23.64
CA ASP A 677 10.25 -17.89 24.30
C ASP A 677 11.25 -17.32 23.29
N LEU A 678 11.46 -17.99 22.16
CA LEU A 678 12.34 -17.49 21.10
C LEU A 678 11.87 -16.15 20.55
N LEU A 679 10.58 -16.01 20.20
CA LEU A 679 10.03 -14.77 19.70
C LEU A 679 10.18 -13.64 20.73
N SER A 680 9.95 -13.92 22.01
CA SER A 680 10.15 -12.95 23.10
C SER A 680 11.58 -12.43 23.14
N LYS A 681 12.57 -13.33 23.04
CA LYS A 681 13.99 -12.97 23.01
C LYS A 681 14.36 -12.15 21.77
N VAL A 682 13.82 -12.49 20.59
CA VAL A 682 14.01 -11.71 19.37
C VAL A 682 13.47 -10.30 19.52
N ILE A 683 12.24 -10.16 20.02
CA ILE A 683 11.60 -8.85 20.21
C ILE A 683 12.38 -8.00 21.21
N ILE A 684 12.73 -8.55 22.39
CA ILE A 684 13.51 -7.84 23.41
C ILE A 684 14.84 -7.34 22.83
N ALA A 685 15.58 -8.19 22.12
CA ALA A 685 16.87 -7.83 21.55
C ALA A 685 16.80 -6.66 20.54
N LYS A 686 15.64 -6.45 19.90
CA LYS A 686 15.43 -5.38 18.91
C LYS A 686 14.87 -4.08 19.48
N ILE A 687 14.35 -4.06 20.71
CA ILE A 687 13.83 -2.83 21.36
C ILE A 687 14.84 -1.66 21.30
N PRO A 688 16.14 -1.85 21.59
CA PRO A 688 17.10 -0.74 21.55
C PRO A 688 17.27 -0.09 20.18
N GLU A 689 16.98 -0.79 19.08
CA GLU A 689 17.01 -0.23 17.73
C GLU A 689 15.94 0.86 17.56
N VAL A 690 14.74 0.62 18.08
CA VAL A 690 13.64 1.57 18.03
C VAL A 690 13.95 2.81 18.85
N ILE A 691 14.40 2.62 20.10
CA ILE A 691 14.73 3.74 21.01
C ILE A 691 15.87 4.60 20.43
N ARG A 692 16.90 3.98 19.85
CA ARG A 692 17.97 4.70 19.12
C ARG A 692 17.42 5.46 17.91
N ALA A 693 16.55 4.85 17.11
CA ALA A 693 15.95 5.52 15.96
C ALA A 693 15.18 6.80 16.36
N VAL A 694 14.52 6.81 17.51
CA VAL A 694 13.88 8.03 18.04
C VAL A 694 14.93 9.07 18.43
N ALA A 695 15.98 8.68 19.14
CA ALA A 695 17.07 9.59 19.53
C ALA A 695 17.78 10.22 18.32
N ASP A 696 17.96 9.46 17.23
CA ASP A 696 18.63 9.90 16.02
C ASP A 696 17.74 10.80 15.15
N LYS A 697 16.46 10.44 14.99
CA LYS A 697 15.54 11.14 14.09
C LYS A 697 14.83 12.33 14.73
N THR A 698 14.70 12.33 16.05
CA THR A 698 13.94 13.33 16.82
C THR A 698 12.57 13.64 16.19
N PRO A 699 11.67 12.65 16.09
CA PRO A 699 10.41 12.79 15.34
C PRO A 699 9.48 13.85 15.95
N LEU A 700 8.66 14.49 15.12
CA LEU A 700 7.55 15.30 15.61
C LEU A 700 6.50 14.39 16.26
N SER A 701 6.08 14.73 17.48
CA SER A 701 4.93 14.11 18.15
C SER A 701 3.81 15.15 18.23
N HIS A 702 2.89 15.07 17.28
CA HIS A 702 1.72 15.94 17.22
C HIS A 702 0.60 15.34 18.07
N ASN A 703 0.29 15.99 19.19
CA ASN A 703 -0.68 15.50 20.17
C ASN A 703 -1.93 16.38 20.13
N MET A 704 -2.98 15.88 19.50
CA MET A 704 -4.32 16.44 19.62
C MET A 704 -4.98 15.84 20.87
N THR A 705 -4.78 16.49 22.02
CA THR A 705 -5.15 15.96 23.33
C THR A 705 -5.83 17.00 24.22
N ASN A 706 -6.40 16.51 25.33
CA ASN A 706 -7.11 17.31 26.32
C ASN A 706 -6.16 18.14 27.20
N LEU A 707 -6.67 19.24 27.75
CA LEU A 707 -5.90 20.23 28.51
C LEU A 707 -5.15 19.66 29.72
N VAL A 708 -5.70 18.63 30.37
CA VAL A 708 -5.11 18.04 31.58
C VAL A 708 -3.78 17.34 31.26
N VAL A 709 -3.67 16.75 30.08
CA VAL A 709 -2.51 15.92 29.70
C VAL A 709 -1.48 16.68 28.85
N GLN A 710 -1.82 17.82 28.25
CA GLN A 710 -0.92 18.53 27.30
C GLN A 710 0.49 18.78 27.83
N ASN A 711 0.63 19.36 29.02
CA ASN A 711 1.95 19.61 29.61
C ASN A 711 2.71 18.31 29.87
N PHE A 712 2.03 17.28 30.37
CA PHE A 712 2.66 16.01 30.68
C PHE A 712 3.09 15.27 29.40
N ALA A 713 2.25 15.24 28.37
CA ALA A 713 2.58 14.70 27.05
C ALA A 713 3.77 15.41 26.42
N ALA A 714 3.83 16.75 26.53
CA ALA A 714 4.97 17.53 26.02
C ALA A 714 6.29 17.11 26.67
N ASN A 715 6.30 16.98 28.01
CA ASN A 715 7.49 16.57 28.74
C ASN A 715 7.88 15.11 28.45
N VAL A 716 6.90 14.20 28.39
CA VAL A 716 7.14 12.80 28.00
C VAL A 716 7.77 12.72 26.61
N ALA A 717 7.23 13.45 25.62
CA ALA A 717 7.79 13.51 24.27
C ALA A 717 9.26 13.93 24.28
N LEU A 718 9.61 14.99 25.03
CA LEU A 718 10.99 15.47 25.15
C LEU A 718 11.92 14.45 25.81
N CYS A 719 11.44 13.78 26.87
CA CYS A 719 12.22 12.75 27.57
C CYS A 719 12.51 11.55 26.67
N VAL A 720 11.55 11.10 25.87
CA VAL A 720 11.74 9.98 24.93
C VAL A 720 12.49 10.38 23.66
N GLY A 721 12.68 11.68 23.40
CA GLY A 721 13.46 12.19 22.26
C GLY A 721 12.67 12.63 21.05
N ALA A 722 11.37 12.86 21.21
CA ALA A 722 10.55 13.51 20.21
C ALA A 722 10.49 15.03 20.40
N SER A 723 10.03 15.73 19.36
CA SER A 723 9.68 17.14 19.41
C SER A 723 8.16 17.29 19.55
N PRO A 724 7.63 17.79 20.68
CA PRO A 724 6.19 17.89 20.89
C PRO A 724 5.56 19.07 20.15
N ILE A 725 4.34 18.87 19.65
CA ILE A 725 3.41 19.96 19.32
C ILE A 725 2.00 19.60 19.79
N MET A 726 1.32 20.55 20.44
CA MET A 726 0.00 20.35 21.08
C MET A 726 -1.12 21.07 20.31
N ALA A 727 -1.03 21.11 18.98
CA ALA A 727 -1.98 21.83 18.13
C ALA A 727 -3.29 21.03 17.98
N ASN A 728 -4.41 21.57 18.47
CA ASN A 728 -5.74 20.96 18.28
C ASN A 728 -6.47 21.50 17.04
N TYR A 729 -5.91 22.48 16.36
CA TYR A 729 -6.50 23.12 15.18
C TYR A 729 -6.11 22.37 13.91
N ALA A 730 -7.11 21.81 13.20
CA ALA A 730 -6.82 20.85 12.14
C ALA A 730 -6.32 21.45 10.82
N GLU A 731 -6.46 22.76 10.62
CA GLU A 731 -5.89 23.42 9.43
C GLU A 731 -4.36 23.35 9.42
N GLU A 732 -3.73 23.33 10.59
CA GLU A 732 -2.27 23.17 10.71
C GLU A 732 -1.83 21.72 10.42
N ALA A 733 -2.73 20.73 10.53
CA ALA A 733 -2.37 19.32 10.45
C ALA A 733 -1.75 18.92 9.10
N ALA A 734 -2.15 19.58 8.00
CA ALA A 734 -1.57 19.32 6.68
C ALA A 734 -0.10 19.76 6.57
N ASP A 735 0.28 20.82 7.27
CA ASP A 735 1.66 21.29 7.31
C ASP A 735 2.49 20.48 8.31
N LEU A 736 1.92 20.18 9.48
CA LEU A 736 2.57 19.34 10.49
C LEU A 736 2.86 17.92 9.96
N ALA A 737 1.95 17.33 9.20
CA ALA A 737 2.16 16.01 8.59
C ALA A 737 3.35 15.96 7.62
N LYS A 738 3.71 17.10 7.00
CA LYS A 738 4.87 17.19 6.08
C LYS A 738 6.21 17.21 6.83
N LEU A 739 6.24 17.68 8.07
CA LEU A 739 7.46 17.79 8.88
C LEU A 739 8.03 16.43 9.33
N GLY A 740 7.33 15.32 9.04
CA GLY A 740 7.64 14.01 9.61
C GLY A 740 6.96 13.83 10.96
N GLY A 741 7.01 12.61 11.52
CA GLY A 741 6.39 12.33 12.81
C GLY A 741 5.08 11.53 12.76
N ALA A 742 4.36 11.55 13.88
CA ALA A 742 3.10 10.85 14.10
C ALA A 742 2.04 11.78 14.72
N LEU A 743 0.78 11.46 14.50
CA LEU A 743 -0.37 12.10 15.13
C LEU A 743 -0.91 11.22 16.28
N VAL A 744 -1.12 11.82 17.45
CA VAL A 744 -1.87 11.23 18.56
C VAL A 744 -3.23 11.91 18.63
N ILE A 745 -4.30 11.12 18.54
CA ILE A 745 -5.66 11.59 18.75
C ILE A 745 -6.14 11.02 20.07
N ASN A 746 -6.24 11.89 21.07
CA ASN A 746 -6.86 11.59 22.34
C ASN A 746 -8.19 12.35 22.41
N MET A 747 -9.29 11.61 22.38
CA MET A 747 -10.63 12.19 22.21
C MET A 747 -11.05 13.15 23.33
N GLY A 748 -10.43 13.08 24.51
CA GLY A 748 -10.66 14.02 25.60
C GLY A 748 -12.14 14.28 25.88
N THR A 749 -12.53 15.56 25.91
CA THR A 749 -13.93 16.00 25.88
C THR A 749 -14.41 16.06 24.43
N VAL A 750 -15.39 15.23 24.09
CA VAL A 750 -15.94 15.17 22.73
C VAL A 750 -16.85 16.38 22.48
N THR A 751 -16.43 17.27 21.59
CA THR A 751 -17.24 18.39 21.07
C THR A 751 -17.40 18.25 19.56
N PRO A 752 -18.46 18.83 18.94
CA PRO A 752 -18.63 18.80 17.48
C PRO A 752 -17.42 19.36 16.71
N ASP A 753 -16.87 20.49 17.19
CA ASP A 753 -15.68 21.11 16.58
C ASP A 753 -14.42 20.27 16.78
N GLY A 754 -14.24 19.70 17.98
CA GLY A 754 -13.14 18.79 18.26
C GLY A 754 -13.17 17.56 17.35
N LEU A 755 -14.35 16.95 17.19
CA LEU A 755 -14.54 15.83 16.28
C LEU A 755 -14.19 16.24 14.83
N LYS A 756 -14.74 17.36 14.33
CA LYS A 756 -14.42 17.88 12.99
C LYS A 756 -12.91 18.06 12.79
N ASN A 757 -12.22 18.62 13.78
CA ASN A 757 -10.78 18.79 13.74
C ASN A 757 -10.05 17.44 13.65
N TYR A 758 -10.42 16.45 14.46
CA TYR A 758 -9.84 15.11 14.39
C TYR A 758 -10.02 14.48 13.01
N LEU A 759 -11.21 14.56 12.41
CA LEU A 759 -11.48 13.98 11.08
C LEU A 759 -10.59 14.60 10.00
N GLN A 760 -10.36 15.91 10.05
CA GLN A 760 -9.50 16.62 9.10
C GLN A 760 -8.02 16.26 9.30
N ALA A 761 -7.55 16.21 10.55
CA ALA A 761 -6.19 15.80 10.87
C ALA A 761 -5.89 14.35 10.45
N ILE A 762 -6.84 13.43 10.66
CA ILE A 762 -6.73 12.03 10.20
C ILE A 762 -6.49 11.99 8.69
N ARG A 763 -7.31 12.70 7.93
CA ARG A 763 -7.19 12.75 6.46
C ARG A 763 -5.84 13.34 6.02
N ALA A 764 -5.37 14.37 6.71
CA ALA A 764 -4.07 14.98 6.42
C ALA A 764 -2.90 14.02 6.66
N TYR A 765 -2.86 13.35 7.81
CA TYR A 765 -1.79 12.39 8.14
C TYR A 765 -1.82 11.14 7.26
N ASN A 766 -3.01 10.58 7.01
CA ASN A 766 -3.14 9.46 6.08
C ASN A 766 -2.75 9.85 4.64
N LYS A 767 -3.10 11.05 4.16
CA LYS A 767 -2.66 11.56 2.84
C LYS A 767 -1.14 11.68 2.76
N ALA A 768 -0.48 12.06 3.85
CA ALA A 768 0.97 12.15 3.95
C ALA A 768 1.67 10.80 4.21
N GLY A 769 0.92 9.70 4.36
CA GLY A 769 1.49 8.38 4.71
C GLY A 769 2.12 8.35 6.10
N ARG A 770 1.66 9.17 7.04
CA ARG A 770 2.19 9.27 8.40
C ARG A 770 1.35 8.47 9.39
N PRO A 771 1.99 7.87 10.42
CA PRO A 771 1.28 7.05 11.38
C PRO A 771 0.38 7.87 12.30
N ILE A 772 -0.72 7.23 12.72
CA ILE A 772 -1.70 7.81 13.65
C ILE A 772 -1.92 6.83 14.82
N VAL A 773 -1.87 7.35 16.04
CA VAL A 773 -2.19 6.65 17.29
C VAL A 773 -3.54 7.14 17.79
N LEU A 774 -4.52 6.24 17.92
CA LEU A 774 -5.82 6.53 18.52
C LEU A 774 -5.82 6.13 19.99
N ASP A 775 -6.19 7.07 20.85
CA ASP A 775 -6.46 6.87 22.28
C ASP A 775 -7.92 7.26 22.55
N PRO A 776 -8.86 6.31 22.47
CA PRO A 776 -10.29 6.58 22.53
C PRO A 776 -10.74 6.70 23.99
N VAL A 777 -10.15 7.65 24.73
CA VAL A 777 -10.33 7.82 26.18
C VAL A 777 -11.81 7.88 26.54
N GLY A 778 -12.21 7.03 27.49
CA GLY A 778 -13.57 6.95 28.00
C GLY A 778 -14.62 6.58 26.94
N ALA A 779 -14.22 5.94 25.83
CA ALA A 779 -15.11 5.59 24.72
C ALA A 779 -16.42 4.93 25.14
N GLY A 780 -16.36 4.03 26.13
CA GLY A 780 -17.51 3.29 26.63
C GLY A 780 -18.44 4.11 27.53
N ALA A 781 -18.03 5.29 28.01
CA ALA A 781 -18.75 6.00 29.06
C ALA A 781 -20.10 6.59 28.62
N THR A 782 -20.24 7.05 27.37
CA THR A 782 -21.48 7.67 26.87
C THR A 782 -21.77 7.29 25.42
N SER A 783 -23.05 7.37 25.01
CA SER A 783 -23.45 7.15 23.61
C SER A 783 -22.77 8.10 22.63
N VAL A 784 -22.55 9.36 23.03
CA VAL A 784 -21.84 10.38 22.24
C VAL A 784 -20.40 9.95 21.98
N ARG A 785 -19.68 9.46 23.00
CA ARG A 785 -18.30 8.98 22.85
C ARG A 785 -18.22 7.74 21.97
N ARG A 786 -19.13 6.77 22.14
CA ARG A 786 -19.22 5.59 21.27
C ARG A 786 -19.44 5.96 19.81
N SER A 787 -20.36 6.89 19.53
CA SER A 787 -20.61 7.39 18.19
C SER A 787 -19.39 8.11 17.61
N ALA A 788 -18.67 8.90 18.41
CA ALA A 788 -17.46 9.58 17.97
C ALA A 788 -16.34 8.60 17.59
N VAL A 789 -16.11 7.55 18.40
CA VAL A 789 -15.13 6.49 18.07
C VAL A 789 -15.47 5.84 16.73
N LYS A 790 -16.73 5.47 16.52
CA LYS A 790 -17.18 4.89 15.25
C LYS A 790 -16.87 5.83 14.08
N THR A 791 -17.24 7.10 14.18
CA THR A 791 -16.97 8.10 13.14
C THR A 791 -15.47 8.29 12.87
N LEU A 792 -14.62 8.28 13.90
CA LEU A 792 -13.17 8.37 13.75
C LEU A 792 -12.62 7.13 13.03
N LEU A 793 -13.01 5.93 13.47
CA LEU A 793 -12.61 4.65 12.88
C LEU A 793 -13.04 4.51 11.41
N ASP A 794 -14.15 5.13 11.02
CA ASP A 794 -14.66 5.12 9.64
C ASP A 794 -14.00 6.19 8.75
N THR A 795 -13.26 7.14 9.34
CA THR A 795 -12.67 8.26 8.60
C THR A 795 -11.33 7.96 7.95
N GLY A 796 -10.53 7.08 8.56
CA GLY A 796 -9.17 6.82 8.10
C GLY A 796 -8.52 5.62 8.78
N HIS A 797 -7.25 5.40 8.45
CA HIS A 797 -6.45 4.31 8.99
C HIS A 797 -5.66 4.78 10.21
N PHE A 798 -5.71 3.97 11.28
CA PHE A 798 -4.90 4.13 12.47
C PHE A 798 -3.80 3.10 12.45
N THR A 799 -2.56 3.53 12.68
CA THR A 799 -1.43 2.61 12.79
C THR A 799 -1.49 1.86 14.11
N ILE A 800 -1.85 2.57 15.18
CA ILE A 800 -1.94 2.03 16.55
C ILE A 800 -3.25 2.48 17.18
N ILE A 801 -3.93 1.56 17.85
CA ILE A 801 -5.10 1.83 18.71
C ILE A 801 -4.73 1.40 20.12
N LYS A 802 -4.78 2.32 21.08
CA LYS A 802 -4.42 2.07 22.48
C LYS A 802 -5.60 2.39 23.37
N GLY A 803 -5.92 1.52 24.32
CA GLY A 803 -6.96 1.78 25.32
C GLY A 803 -6.95 0.77 26.46
N ASN A 804 -7.69 1.05 27.52
CA ASN A 804 -8.01 0.04 28.54
C ASN A 804 -9.04 -0.98 28.02
N GLU A 805 -9.35 -2.00 28.83
CA GLU A 805 -10.29 -3.07 28.45
C GLU A 805 -11.63 -2.55 27.91
N GLY A 806 -12.30 -1.63 28.63
CA GLY A 806 -13.60 -1.09 28.22
C GLY A 806 -13.53 -0.26 26.94
N GLU A 807 -12.45 0.48 26.73
CA GLU A 807 -12.19 1.25 25.52
C GLU A 807 -11.95 0.34 24.31
N ILE A 808 -11.13 -0.71 24.46
CA ILE A 808 -10.83 -1.67 23.39
C ILE A 808 -12.06 -2.50 23.02
N GLN A 809 -12.86 -2.92 24.00
CA GLN A 809 -14.14 -3.57 23.71
C GLN A 809 -15.11 -2.61 23.00
N THR A 810 -15.10 -1.31 23.32
CA THR A 810 -15.89 -0.31 22.58
C THR A 810 -15.43 -0.18 21.12
N VAL A 811 -14.11 -0.20 20.88
CA VAL A 811 -13.52 -0.23 19.52
C VAL A 811 -13.95 -1.50 18.75
N ALA A 812 -14.13 -2.62 19.46
CA ALA A 812 -14.66 -3.87 18.91
C ALA A 812 -16.16 -3.80 18.56
N GLY A 813 -16.88 -2.77 19.00
CA GLY A 813 -18.33 -2.59 18.80
C GLY A 813 -19.20 -3.07 19.95
N ALA A 814 -18.61 -3.48 21.09
CA ALA A 814 -19.38 -3.87 22.27
C ALA A 814 -20.03 -2.67 22.96
N THR A 815 -21.23 -2.87 23.50
CA THR A 815 -21.90 -1.85 24.33
C THR A 815 -21.61 -2.14 25.80
N ILE A 816 -20.76 -1.32 26.41
CA ILE A 816 -20.33 -1.47 27.80
C ILE A 816 -20.71 -0.24 28.60
N THR A 817 -21.05 -0.45 29.87
CA THR A 817 -21.28 0.61 30.85
C THR A 817 -19.98 0.84 31.62
N GLN A 818 -19.26 1.92 31.30
CA GLN A 818 -18.04 2.33 32.02
C GLN A 818 -18.32 3.58 32.87
N ARG A 819 -17.84 3.61 34.12
CA ARG A 819 -17.90 4.79 34.98
C ARG A 819 -16.64 5.64 34.76
N GLY A 820 -16.74 6.68 33.93
CA GLY A 820 -15.59 7.56 33.66
C GLY A 820 -14.47 6.88 32.86
N VAL A 821 -13.22 7.07 33.28
CA VAL A 821 -12.01 6.45 32.69
C VAL A 821 -11.48 5.26 33.49
N ASP A 822 -12.15 4.90 34.59
CA ASP A 822 -11.71 3.82 35.47
C ASP A 822 -11.94 2.46 34.80
N SER A 823 -11.00 1.54 34.99
CA SER A 823 -11.02 0.19 34.41
C SER A 823 -11.65 -0.81 35.37
N THR A 824 -12.70 -1.51 34.92
CA THR A 824 -13.16 -2.77 35.55
C THR A 824 -12.75 -3.91 34.63
N SER A 825 -12.00 -4.87 35.17
CA SER A 825 -11.53 -6.02 34.40
C SER A 825 -12.54 -7.17 34.51
N SER A 826 -13.15 -7.53 33.40
CA SER A 826 -14.16 -8.60 33.31
C SER A 826 -13.68 -9.82 32.53
N LEU A 827 -12.77 -9.62 31.56
CA LEU A 827 -12.25 -10.68 30.71
C LEU A 827 -11.06 -11.41 31.35
N THR A 828 -10.92 -12.71 31.03
CA THR A 828 -9.72 -13.49 31.36
C THR A 828 -8.54 -13.06 30.49
N PHE A 829 -7.31 -13.43 30.88
CA PHE A 829 -6.10 -13.10 30.10
C PHE A 829 -6.17 -13.64 28.65
N ALA A 830 -6.61 -14.88 28.48
CA ALA A 830 -6.78 -15.50 27.17
C ALA A 830 -7.82 -14.75 26.31
N GLN A 831 -8.97 -14.39 26.89
CA GLN A 831 -10.00 -13.60 26.20
C GLN A 831 -9.49 -12.23 25.78
N LYS A 832 -8.69 -11.55 26.63
CA LYS A 832 -8.06 -10.28 26.27
C LYS A 832 -7.08 -10.44 25.11
N ALA A 833 -6.26 -11.50 25.12
CA ALA A 833 -5.32 -11.80 24.05
C ALA A 833 -6.04 -12.06 22.71
N SER A 834 -7.12 -12.86 22.73
CA SER A 834 -7.99 -13.10 21.56
C SER A 834 -8.66 -11.82 21.06
N LEU A 835 -9.15 -10.97 21.97
CA LEU A 835 -9.77 -9.68 21.65
C LEU A 835 -8.79 -8.73 20.93
N VAL A 836 -7.60 -8.50 21.49
CA VAL A 836 -6.64 -7.58 20.85
C VAL A 836 -6.17 -8.09 19.50
N ARG A 837 -5.95 -9.40 19.37
CA ARG A 837 -5.53 -10.03 18.11
C ARG A 837 -6.61 -9.90 17.03
N SER A 838 -7.87 -10.15 17.36
CA SER A 838 -8.98 -10.05 16.40
C SER A 838 -9.19 -8.62 15.91
N ILE A 839 -9.11 -7.62 16.80
CA ILE A 839 -9.24 -6.20 16.42
C ILE A 839 -8.05 -5.78 15.54
N ALA A 840 -6.84 -6.14 15.93
CA ALA A 840 -5.62 -5.83 15.19
C ALA A 840 -5.68 -6.38 13.75
N LEU A 841 -6.12 -7.64 13.60
CA LEU A 841 -6.32 -8.28 12.31
C LEU A 841 -7.41 -7.59 11.47
N ARG A 842 -8.60 -7.35 12.05
CA ARG A 842 -9.75 -6.73 11.35
C ARG A 842 -9.45 -5.30 10.91
N ARG A 843 -8.78 -4.50 11.74
CA ARG A 843 -8.48 -3.09 11.48
C ARG A 843 -7.16 -2.87 10.74
N ARG A 844 -6.31 -3.90 10.64
CA ARG A 844 -4.93 -3.82 10.12
C ARG A 844 -4.12 -2.76 10.87
N SER A 845 -4.20 -2.82 12.19
CA SER A 845 -3.60 -1.88 13.14
C SER A 845 -2.92 -2.66 14.24
N VAL A 846 -1.94 -2.06 14.90
CA VAL A 846 -1.46 -2.60 16.19
C VAL A 846 -2.44 -2.17 17.28
N VAL A 847 -2.83 -3.10 18.14
CA VAL A 847 -3.71 -2.83 19.28
C VAL A 847 -2.92 -2.98 20.57
N ILE A 848 -2.99 -1.98 21.44
CA ILE A 848 -2.43 -1.99 22.79
C ILE A 848 -3.60 -1.95 23.78
N LEU A 849 -3.77 -3.03 24.55
CA LEU A 849 -4.68 -3.08 25.69
C LEU A 849 -3.87 -2.87 26.96
N THR A 850 -4.10 -1.74 27.63
CA THR A 850 -3.36 -1.37 28.83
C THR A 850 -3.97 -1.97 30.11
N GLY A 851 -3.13 -2.38 31.06
CA GLY A 851 -3.55 -2.93 32.35
C GLY A 851 -2.37 -3.18 33.29
N ALA A 852 -2.53 -4.07 34.27
CA ALA A 852 -1.41 -4.55 35.08
C ALA A 852 -0.40 -5.38 34.26
N ILE A 853 -0.92 -6.03 33.21
CA ILE A 853 -0.14 -6.63 32.12
C ILE A 853 -0.71 -6.03 30.84
N ASP A 854 0.14 -5.34 30.09
CA ASP A 854 -0.24 -4.76 28.80
C ASP A 854 -0.18 -5.83 27.72
N LEU A 855 -1.18 -5.87 26.84
CA LEU A 855 -1.22 -6.77 25.69
C LEU A 855 -1.08 -5.97 24.39
N VAL A 856 -0.16 -6.39 23.52
CA VAL A 856 0.13 -5.73 22.25
C VAL A 856 0.03 -6.76 21.12
N SER A 857 -0.77 -6.48 20.09
CA SER A 857 -0.95 -7.40 18.94
C SER A 857 -1.01 -6.68 17.60
N ASP A 858 -0.48 -7.32 16.56
CA ASP A 858 -0.60 -6.91 15.14
C ASP A 858 -1.55 -7.82 14.34
N GLY A 859 -2.25 -8.73 15.03
CA GLY A 859 -3.13 -9.73 14.44
C GLY A 859 -2.44 -11.08 14.15
N ILE A 860 -1.10 -11.11 14.14
CA ILE A 860 -0.30 -12.33 13.95
C ILE A 860 0.45 -12.65 15.25
N ARG A 861 1.25 -11.70 15.72
CA ARG A 861 2.03 -11.78 16.96
C ARG A 861 1.23 -11.11 18.08
N THR A 862 1.22 -11.73 19.26
CA THR A 862 0.62 -11.17 20.46
C THR A 862 1.62 -11.26 21.61
N LEU A 863 1.86 -10.14 22.28
CA LEU A 863 2.88 -9.99 23.31
C LEU A 863 2.25 -9.43 24.58
N ALA A 864 2.64 -9.99 25.72
CA ALA A 864 2.36 -9.50 27.05
C ALA A 864 3.57 -8.78 27.62
N ILE A 865 3.35 -7.61 28.20
CA ILE A 865 4.37 -6.77 28.81
C ILE A 865 3.95 -6.56 30.27
N SER A 866 4.80 -6.98 31.20
CA SER A 866 4.51 -6.87 32.64
C SER A 866 5.46 -5.90 33.36
N ASN A 867 6.09 -4.99 32.61
CA ASN A 867 6.79 -3.85 33.21
C ASN A 867 5.76 -2.77 33.60
N GLY A 868 5.88 -2.21 34.80
CA GLY A 868 5.06 -1.08 35.23
C GLY A 868 4.95 -0.98 36.75
N HIS A 869 4.30 0.08 37.24
CA HIS A 869 4.08 0.29 38.67
C HIS A 869 2.67 0.86 38.93
N SER A 870 2.09 0.57 40.10
CA SER A 870 0.73 1.01 40.48
C SER A 870 0.57 2.54 40.48
N TYR A 871 1.64 3.28 40.77
CA TYR A 871 1.66 4.75 40.69
C TYR A 871 1.28 5.31 39.31
N LEU A 872 1.46 4.55 38.23
CA LEU A 872 0.95 4.97 36.92
C LEU A 872 -0.57 5.17 36.96
N GLY A 873 -1.32 4.37 37.71
CA GLY A 873 -2.78 4.52 37.89
C GLY A 873 -3.18 5.67 38.82
N GLU A 874 -2.27 6.16 39.66
CA GLU A 874 -2.52 7.23 40.63
C GLU A 874 -2.19 8.63 40.09
N VAL A 875 -1.55 8.71 38.93
CA VAL A 875 -1.22 9.97 38.25
C VAL A 875 -2.13 10.15 37.04
N THR A 876 -2.86 11.27 37.01
CA THR A 876 -3.75 11.58 35.89
C THR A 876 -2.97 11.75 34.58
N GLY A 877 -3.44 11.10 33.51
CA GLY A 877 -2.92 11.29 32.16
C GLY A 877 -1.75 10.40 31.75
N THR A 878 -1.20 9.58 32.65
CA THR A 878 -0.14 8.58 32.34
C THR A 878 -0.52 7.63 31.21
N GLY A 879 -1.72 7.04 31.28
CA GLY A 879 -2.23 6.15 30.25
C GLY A 879 -2.34 6.83 28.88
N CYS A 880 -2.57 8.14 28.86
CA CYS A 880 -2.64 8.93 27.64
C CYS A 880 -1.25 9.28 27.09
N THR A 881 -0.27 9.56 27.95
CA THR A 881 1.10 9.86 27.53
C THR A 881 1.87 8.64 27.02
N LEU A 882 1.43 7.41 27.33
CA LEU A 882 1.90 6.21 26.63
C LEU A 882 1.65 6.34 25.11
N GLY A 883 0.52 6.92 24.70
CA GLY A 883 0.23 7.20 23.29
C GLY A 883 1.27 8.13 22.65
N THR A 884 1.74 9.14 23.40
CA THR A 884 2.83 10.03 22.99
C THR A 884 4.14 9.28 22.79
N THR A 885 4.56 8.46 23.75
CA THR A 885 5.76 7.61 23.65
C THR A 885 5.69 6.70 22.43
N VAL A 886 4.59 5.96 22.28
CA VAL A 886 4.38 5.03 21.16
C VAL A 886 4.35 5.77 19.82
N SER A 887 3.79 6.97 19.76
CA SER A 887 3.79 7.80 18.54
C SER A 887 5.21 8.14 18.08
N ALA A 888 6.12 8.44 19.01
CA ALA A 888 7.51 8.74 18.70
C ALA A 888 8.23 7.51 18.14
N MET A 889 7.99 6.35 18.76
CA MET A 889 8.55 5.08 18.32
C MET A 889 8.12 4.73 16.90
N VAL A 890 6.81 4.75 16.62
CA VAL A 890 6.28 4.35 15.30
C VAL A 890 6.60 5.36 14.20
N ALA A 891 6.72 6.65 14.52
CA ALA A 891 7.21 7.66 13.59
C ALA A 891 8.65 7.39 13.13
N SER A 892 9.49 6.89 14.04
CA SER A 892 10.91 6.66 13.80
C SER A 892 11.20 5.26 13.24
N TYR A 893 10.38 4.28 13.58
CA TYR A 893 10.53 2.88 13.20
C TYR A 893 9.23 2.33 12.59
N GLY A 894 8.83 2.89 11.44
CA GLY A 894 7.59 2.49 10.76
C GLY A 894 7.63 1.13 10.06
N ALA A 895 8.78 0.46 10.01
CA ALA A 895 8.95 -0.84 9.36
C ALA A 895 8.26 -1.98 10.13
N ASP A 896 8.26 -1.92 11.47
CA ASP A 896 7.54 -2.84 12.34
C ASP A 896 6.79 -2.06 13.44
N PRO A 897 5.53 -1.67 13.19
CA PRO A 897 4.72 -0.94 14.16
C PRO A 897 4.49 -1.70 15.48
N LEU A 898 4.51 -3.05 15.47
CA LEU A 898 4.36 -3.83 16.71
C LEU A 898 5.60 -3.65 17.58
N LEU A 899 6.79 -3.82 17.00
CA LEU A 899 8.04 -3.64 17.71
C LEU A 899 8.15 -2.20 18.25
N ALA A 900 7.70 -1.21 17.47
CA ALA A 900 7.64 0.18 17.92
C ALA A 900 6.69 0.39 19.12
N ALA A 901 5.50 -0.23 19.09
CA ALA A 901 4.56 -0.21 20.20
C ALA A 901 5.16 -0.88 21.45
N VAL A 902 5.73 -2.07 21.31
CA VAL A 902 6.36 -2.82 22.40
C VAL A 902 7.52 -2.04 23.01
N ALA A 903 8.40 -1.46 22.20
CA ALA A 903 9.52 -0.66 22.68
C ALA A 903 9.04 0.55 23.49
N GLY A 904 7.98 1.22 23.02
CA GLY A 904 7.36 2.34 23.73
C GLY A 904 6.77 1.91 25.08
N THR A 905 6.02 0.81 25.09
CA THR A 905 5.40 0.27 26.32
C THR A 905 6.43 -0.24 27.32
N VAL A 906 7.47 -0.95 26.88
CA VAL A 906 8.56 -1.43 27.76
C VAL A 906 9.34 -0.26 28.35
N MET A 907 9.75 0.72 27.53
CA MET A 907 10.46 1.89 28.02
C MET A 907 9.64 2.66 29.06
N PHE A 908 8.33 2.79 28.82
CA PHE A 908 7.42 3.48 29.73
C PHE A 908 7.21 2.72 31.04
N GLY A 909 6.90 1.41 30.96
CA GLY A 909 6.71 0.58 32.15
C GLY A 909 7.99 0.46 32.99
N LEU A 910 9.15 0.29 32.34
CA LEU A 910 10.43 0.17 33.04
C LEU A 910 10.84 1.47 33.72
N ALA A 911 10.64 2.62 33.08
CA ALA A 911 10.87 3.92 33.72
C ALA A 911 10.01 4.10 34.97
N ALA A 912 8.78 3.56 34.97
CA ALA A 912 7.91 3.61 36.15
C ALA A 912 8.41 2.69 37.27
N GLU A 913 8.89 1.49 36.96
CA GLU A 913 9.50 0.58 37.95
C GLU A 913 10.73 1.22 38.60
N LEU A 914 11.65 1.72 37.78
CA LEU A 914 12.87 2.37 38.25
C LEU A 914 12.57 3.60 39.10
N ALA A 915 11.61 4.43 38.68
CA ALA A 915 11.24 5.62 39.43
C ALA A 915 10.62 5.28 40.79
N ALA A 916 9.81 4.22 40.88
CA ALA A 916 9.21 3.79 42.13
C ALA A 916 10.23 3.25 43.15
N GLU A 917 11.36 2.71 42.68
CA GLU A 917 12.45 2.22 43.54
C GLU A 917 13.37 3.33 44.07
N ARG A 918 13.26 4.56 43.56
CA ARG A 918 14.08 5.70 44.01
C ARG A 918 13.67 6.15 45.42
N SER A 919 14.66 6.39 46.28
CA SER A 919 14.42 6.73 47.69
C SER A 919 13.76 8.10 47.89
N GLU A 920 13.88 8.98 46.90
CA GLU A 920 13.21 10.28 46.83
C GLU A 920 11.71 10.20 46.50
N VAL A 921 11.21 9.07 45.98
CA VAL A 921 9.80 8.90 45.62
C VAL A 921 9.01 8.45 46.85
N ARG A 922 8.16 9.35 47.35
CA ARG A 922 7.30 9.14 48.54
C ARG A 922 5.81 8.96 48.22
N GLY A 923 5.46 8.99 46.94
CA GLY A 923 4.09 8.92 46.43
C GLY A 923 3.94 9.56 45.04
N PRO A 924 2.70 9.66 44.51
CA PRO A 924 2.43 10.08 43.13
C PRO A 924 2.98 11.46 42.76
N GLY A 925 2.97 12.42 43.69
CA GLY A 925 3.48 13.78 43.44
C GLY A 925 4.99 13.81 43.17
N SER A 926 5.77 13.08 43.96
CA SER A 926 7.23 12.93 43.78
C SER A 926 7.60 11.95 42.67
N PHE A 927 6.68 11.06 42.27
CA PHE A 927 6.91 10.05 41.25
C PHE A 927 7.05 10.66 39.85
N VAL A 928 6.23 11.66 39.49
CA VAL A 928 6.19 12.20 38.12
C VAL A 928 7.53 12.77 37.64
N PRO A 929 8.25 13.61 38.41
CA PRO A 929 9.57 14.10 38.00
C PRO A 929 10.58 12.97 37.80
N THR A 930 10.67 12.06 38.76
CA THR A 930 11.59 10.91 38.69
C THR A 930 11.26 9.99 37.51
N PHE A 931 9.98 9.75 37.23
CA PHE A 931 9.52 8.99 36.07
C PHE A 931 9.99 9.61 34.74
N LEU A 932 9.89 10.93 34.61
CA LEU A 932 10.41 11.66 33.44
C LEU A 932 11.93 11.56 33.31
N ASP A 933 12.65 11.59 34.44
CA ASP A 933 14.11 11.45 34.48
C ASP A 933 14.54 10.03 34.07
N GLU A 934 13.82 8.99 34.50
CA GLU A 934 14.10 7.60 34.09
C GLU A 934 13.81 7.36 32.60
N LEU A 935 12.73 7.94 32.04
CA LEU A 935 12.51 7.94 30.59
C LEU A 935 13.69 8.58 29.83
N TYR A 936 14.14 9.74 30.30
CA TYR A 936 15.30 10.42 29.73
C TYR A 936 16.57 9.57 29.86
N GLY A 937 16.78 8.94 31.01
CA GLY A 937 17.90 8.07 31.34
C GLY A 937 18.00 6.86 30.41
N ILE A 938 16.92 6.09 30.28
CA ILE A 938 16.86 4.91 29.39
C ILE A 938 17.22 5.31 27.95
N ARG A 939 16.65 6.39 27.43
CA ARG A 939 16.98 6.91 26.09
C ARG A 939 18.47 7.22 25.96
N LYS A 940 19.03 7.99 26.91
CA LYS A 940 20.44 8.43 26.85
C LYS A 940 21.41 7.26 26.98
N SER A 941 21.13 6.29 27.85
CA SER A 941 21.92 5.06 27.98
C SER A 941 21.89 4.25 26.69
N THR A 942 20.70 4.06 26.10
CA THR A 942 20.51 3.35 24.83
C THR A 942 21.27 4.02 23.67
N ALA A 943 21.22 5.35 23.57
CA ALA A 943 21.97 6.11 22.56
C ALA A 943 23.50 5.99 22.72
N LYS A 944 23.99 5.79 23.94
CA LYS A 944 25.41 5.55 24.25
C LYS A 944 25.82 4.07 24.13
N GLY A 945 24.88 3.17 23.83
CA GLY A 945 25.12 1.74 23.77
C GLY A 945 25.12 1.03 25.14
N ASP A 946 24.74 1.70 26.23
CA ASP A 946 24.53 1.06 27.54
C ASP A 946 23.13 0.45 27.60
N LEU A 947 23.08 -0.88 27.52
CA LEU A 947 21.85 -1.67 27.44
C LEU A 947 21.58 -2.49 28.71
N ARG A 948 22.21 -2.18 29.85
CA ARG A 948 21.99 -2.93 31.11
C ARG A 948 20.54 -2.95 31.57
N TRP A 949 19.77 -1.90 31.25
CA TRP A 949 18.34 -1.82 31.54
C TRP A 949 17.52 -2.89 30.78
N LEU A 950 18.03 -3.43 29.67
CA LEU A 950 17.32 -4.40 28.85
C LEU A 950 17.09 -5.74 29.57
N ASP A 951 17.96 -6.09 30.52
CA ASP A 951 17.82 -7.30 31.35
C ASP A 951 16.56 -7.26 32.24
N MET A 952 16.02 -6.06 32.47
CA MET A 952 14.79 -5.84 33.23
C MET A 952 13.53 -5.84 32.34
N ALA A 953 13.66 -5.97 31.02
CA ALA A 953 12.52 -6.01 30.11
C ALA A 953 11.72 -7.31 30.28
N LYS A 954 10.44 -7.19 30.61
CA LYS A 954 9.50 -8.29 30.89
C LYS A 954 8.50 -8.43 29.75
N VAL A 955 8.95 -8.98 28.62
CA VAL A 955 8.12 -9.24 27.43
C VAL A 955 7.98 -10.74 27.22
N LYS A 956 6.76 -11.22 27.00
CA LYS A 956 6.45 -12.61 26.66
C LYS A 956 5.49 -12.69 25.49
N ALA A 957 5.79 -13.52 24.50
CA ALA A 957 4.82 -13.90 23.49
C ALA A 957 3.71 -14.76 24.11
N VAL A 958 2.51 -14.61 23.56
CA VAL A 958 1.29 -15.25 24.05
C VAL A 958 0.76 -16.16 22.96
N GLU A 959 0.54 -17.42 23.30
CA GLU A 959 -0.18 -18.37 22.46
C GLU A 959 -1.65 -17.95 22.39
N VAL A 960 -2.19 -17.83 21.17
CA VAL A 960 -3.61 -17.49 20.95
C VAL A 960 -4.17 -18.49 19.93
N ASN A 961 -5.22 -19.23 20.32
CA ASN A 961 -5.85 -20.22 19.46
C ASN A 961 -6.62 -19.55 18.31
N ALA A 962 -6.45 -20.07 17.10
CA ALA A 962 -7.09 -19.54 15.90
C ALA A 962 -8.62 -19.83 15.88
N ASP A 963 -9.06 -20.92 16.52
CA ASP A 963 -10.47 -21.35 16.48
C ASP A 963 -11.40 -20.47 17.34
N GLU A 964 -10.88 -19.74 18.33
CA GLU A 964 -11.65 -18.76 19.10
C GLU A 964 -11.99 -17.48 18.31
N ILE A 965 -11.38 -17.30 17.13
CA ILE A 965 -11.50 -16.11 16.30
C ILE A 965 -12.65 -16.24 15.28
N ALA A 966 -13.14 -17.46 15.03
CA ALA A 966 -14.13 -17.76 13.98
C ALA A 966 -15.59 -17.71 14.44
N SER A 967 -15.86 -17.46 15.73
CA SER A 967 -17.22 -17.50 16.31
C SER A 967 -17.93 -16.14 16.47
N GLU A 968 -17.37 -15.04 15.97
CA GLU A 968 -18.00 -13.70 15.91
C GLU A 968 -17.75 -13.01 14.56
#